data_AF-A0A933MQQ9-F1
#
_entry.id   AF-A0A933MQQ9-F1
#
_cell.length_a   1.000
_cell.length_b   1.000
_cell.length_c   1.000
_cell.angle_alpha   90.00
_cell.angle_beta   90.00
_cell.angle_gamma   90.00
#
_symmetry.space_group_name_H-M   'P 1'
#
loop_
_entity.id
_entity.type
_entity.pdbx_description
1 polymer ?
#
loop_
_entity_poly.entity_id
_entity_poly.type
_entity_poly.pdbx_seq_one_letter_code
_entity_poly.pdbx_strand_id
1 'polypeptide(L)'
;MVTFFKSQKTGDACLPLPDMDPEQVGRYRHFRALLANNRAALTLMADLEQMYYDNRPFTIQFVERKRNQLFSEVDAMVQSLSGVSGKTYERLSGMLEGLRHYSKDELKADIPPTTEALTMPIDGIEEDHDRAVGAKAANLARMRRELALPTPNGFAITTTAYRLFLIETGLAAYIDEALAELSADDPAALEAIGSKIRARIMESPLPATIHAAMEEAAGNLTNGTWSNLRLAVRSSAIGEDSEISFAGQYTSVLNVPVSDLAEAYKQVVASKYSASALSYRLHHGVDDRETPMAVLVLEMIQPRLSGVLYTADSIGTDQDSIRISAVHGLGDALVGGDASPQRTYRIDKNEFRILDMGGIGIADRSPVDASSEAESLRELWDSAKLLENHFQRPLDIEWALDGSNRLFLLQARPLLVIEETADQGPEPAHDYPGHPMVIEGGKCAAGGVVAGRVLILKNTETDDPIPRLDPDTILVACTASTSITPWIGKAKGIITDIGSVASHLASVAREFGVPALFDTQTATATLKDGQQITLWASKARVYRGVVEELTRGMRPVKRPIFASPMHLRLQRLLDLTSPLNLTAPDSPQFTQEGCRTVHDIIRYCHEMSVREMFRFGESTGRLRAAMRLKVSIPIQLYVLDLGHGLRRGLTTCDEINAHDVVSAPFRALWRGLSHPCVNWTSTIAVGAHNFMSLMAGGAMPQQGRLGEASYAIVSADYMNLSARFGYHFATVDALCGTDTEHNYVNLQFAGGAGAYFGRTLRIQYMAAVLKRLGFEASVKGDLIEASMARLDQAGMEEALDQLGRLLGTSRLLDMALNSPEQVVSLADAFFQGKYDILEREREDGPKDFHLITGNWKTGKPDMEQGVLQDGSNFGSWISAGVSQAMARVMGKRYQELLDNIGAYYYFPLAIAKESSMAEGMARVMVKPLSGYIDQAGGLAFAIRDWGNYFVFRINALEDNAILFEFRNGKRIERSNVETPISSGQWHRLRVETADHHIRAFLEDNLLLEYTADRDLDGYVGLWTKADSVTLFNGLFLERGTAQSLLQAQITLKTWNSTKSKEDQ
;
A
#
# COMPACT_ATOMS: atom_id res chain seq x y z
N MET A 1 42.06 70.55 24.30
CA MET A 1 42.49 69.21 23.82
C MET A 1 41.79 68.17 24.68
N VAL A 2 40.47 67.98 24.63
CA VAL A 2 39.59 67.53 23.54
C VAL A 2 39.96 66.13 23.04
N THR A 3 39.29 65.15 23.68
CA THR A 3 38.92 63.80 23.20
C THR A 3 40.01 62.75 23.02
N PHE A 4 40.47 62.22 24.16
CA PHE A 4 40.63 60.77 24.36
C PHE A 4 39.23 60.16 24.60
N PHE A 5 38.98 58.96 24.09
CA PHE A 5 37.71 58.19 24.08
C PHE A 5 36.72 58.48 22.94
N LYS A 6 36.85 57.72 21.85
CA LYS A 6 35.74 57.09 21.12
C LYS A 6 36.27 56.02 20.14
N SER A 7 35.58 54.88 20.11
CA SER A 7 35.76 53.71 19.22
C SER A 7 36.42 52.45 19.81
N GLN A 8 35.91 51.96 20.95
CA GLN A 8 35.74 50.52 21.13
C GLN A 8 34.29 50.19 20.79
N LYS A 9 34.03 49.71 19.57
CA LYS A 9 32.90 48.80 19.35
C LYS A 9 33.36 47.46 19.91
N THR A 10 32.71 47.02 20.99
CA THR A 10 32.84 45.68 21.56
C THR A 10 32.53 44.66 20.45
N GLY A 11 33.57 44.03 19.92
CA GLY A 11 33.43 42.87 19.07
C GLY A 11 32.96 41.70 19.93
N ASP A 12 31.96 40.96 19.45
CA ASP A 12 31.65 39.63 19.96
C ASP A 12 32.92 38.79 19.83
N ALA A 13 33.54 38.45 20.96
CA ALA A 13 34.67 37.53 20.97
C ALA A 13 34.17 36.18 20.45
N CYS A 14 34.84 35.63 19.43
CA CYS A 14 34.52 34.31 18.91
C CYS A 14 34.73 33.28 20.03
N LEU A 15 33.65 32.60 20.45
CA LEU A 15 33.68 31.65 21.55
C LEU A 15 33.81 30.20 21.01
N PRO A 16 34.50 29.30 21.74
CA PRO A 16 34.47 27.86 21.46
C PRO A 16 33.04 27.32 21.62
N LEU A 17 32.67 26.33 20.81
CA LEU A 17 31.38 25.64 20.91
C LEU A 17 31.32 24.81 22.21
N PRO A 18 30.39 25.09 23.15
CA PRO A 18 30.24 24.36 24.42
C PRO A 18 29.43 23.05 24.30
N ASP A 19 29.64 22.15 25.26
CA ASP A 19 28.84 20.91 25.46
C ASP A 19 27.39 21.23 25.93
N MET A 20 26.44 20.33 25.65
CA MET A 20 25.00 20.53 25.93
C MET A 20 24.62 20.49 27.43
N ASP A 21 23.60 21.27 27.80
CA ASP A 21 22.96 21.29 29.13
C ASP A 21 21.90 20.16 29.29
N PRO A 22 21.76 19.54 30.48
CA PRO A 22 20.63 18.67 30.84
C PRO A 22 19.23 19.09 30.36
N GLU A 23 18.88 20.38 30.36
CA GLU A 23 17.57 20.87 29.88
C GLU A 23 17.40 20.64 28.37
N GLN A 24 18.47 20.81 27.59
CA GLN A 24 18.48 20.57 26.14
C GLN A 24 18.34 19.09 25.82
N VAL A 25 18.97 18.23 26.62
CA VAL A 25 18.81 16.76 26.52
C VAL A 25 17.37 16.35 26.78
N GLY A 26 16.68 16.96 27.76
CA GLY A 26 15.28 16.71 28.06
C GLY A 26 14.33 17.05 26.90
N ARG A 27 14.46 18.24 26.31
CA ARG A 27 13.63 18.65 25.15
C ARG A 27 13.90 17.82 23.91
N TYR A 28 15.15 17.44 23.69
CA TYR A 28 15.52 16.55 22.59
C TYR A 28 14.84 15.18 22.70
N ARG A 29 14.70 14.61 23.91
CA ARG A 29 13.92 13.37 24.12
C ARG A 29 12.46 13.54 23.69
N HIS A 30 11.83 14.66 24.05
CA HIS A 30 10.46 14.95 23.60
C HIS A 30 10.37 15.13 22.09
N PHE A 31 11.35 15.76 21.45
CA PHE A 31 11.39 15.89 20.00
C PHE A 31 11.54 14.54 19.29
N ARG A 32 12.41 13.65 19.78
CA ARG A 32 12.53 12.27 19.26
C ARG A 32 11.22 11.49 19.41
N ALA A 33 10.58 11.58 20.57
CA ALA A 33 9.29 10.94 20.80
C ALA A 33 8.23 11.45 19.81
N LEU A 34 8.18 12.76 19.57
CA LEU A 34 7.27 13.35 18.58
C LEU A 34 7.51 12.81 17.17
N LEU A 35 8.76 12.70 16.72
CA LEU A 35 9.08 12.15 15.40
C LEU A 35 8.67 10.67 15.27
N ALA A 36 8.86 9.88 16.33
CA ALA A 36 8.44 8.48 16.36
C ALA A 36 6.90 8.36 16.26
N ASN A 37 6.16 9.15 17.04
CA ASN A 37 4.70 9.16 17.02
C ASN A 37 4.15 9.69 15.68
N ASN A 38 4.80 10.69 15.07
CA ASN A 38 4.46 11.19 13.73
C ASN A 38 4.55 10.09 12.67
N ARG A 39 5.61 9.28 12.69
CA ARG A 39 5.77 8.11 11.82
C ARG A 39 4.64 7.10 12.05
N ALA A 40 4.39 6.75 13.31
CA ALA A 40 3.37 5.75 13.66
C ALA A 40 1.99 6.21 13.18
N ALA A 41 1.64 7.48 13.41
CA ALA A 41 0.39 8.07 12.96
C ALA A 41 0.22 8.05 11.44
N LEU A 42 1.23 8.48 10.68
CA LEU A 42 1.18 8.44 9.20
C LEU A 42 1.07 7.01 8.66
N THR A 43 1.74 6.05 9.31
CA THR A 43 1.65 4.63 8.93
C THR A 43 0.23 4.09 9.15
N LEU A 44 -0.40 4.40 10.28
CA LEU A 44 -1.76 3.97 10.60
C LEU A 44 -2.80 4.61 9.66
N MET A 45 -2.60 5.86 9.26
CA MET A 45 -3.44 6.50 8.25
C MET A 45 -3.29 5.82 6.88
N ALA A 46 -2.06 5.53 6.46
CA ALA A 46 -1.81 4.82 5.20
C ALA A 46 -2.43 3.42 5.20
N ASP A 47 -2.38 2.70 6.33
CA ASP A 47 -3.06 1.40 6.48
C ASP A 47 -4.57 1.54 6.25
N LEU A 48 -5.21 2.55 6.85
CA LEU A 48 -6.65 2.81 6.68
C LEU A 48 -7.01 3.19 5.24
N GLU A 49 -6.19 4.00 4.58
CA GLU A 49 -6.36 4.35 3.16
C GLU A 49 -6.20 3.13 2.25
N GLN A 50 -5.16 2.33 2.50
CA GLN A 50 -4.91 1.12 1.73
C GLN A 50 -6.09 0.14 1.85
N MET A 51 -6.66 -0.05 3.05
CA MET A 51 -7.85 -0.88 3.22
C MET A 51 -9.03 -0.42 2.37
N TYR A 52 -9.21 0.90 2.20
CA TYR A 52 -10.27 1.46 1.36
C TYR A 52 -10.01 1.23 -0.14
N TYR A 53 -8.76 1.36 -0.60
CA TYR A 53 -8.43 1.22 -2.03
C TYR A 53 -8.17 -0.22 -2.49
N ASP A 54 -7.76 -1.13 -1.59
CA ASP A 54 -7.41 -2.52 -1.92
C ASP A 54 -8.64 -3.37 -2.30
N ASN A 55 -9.87 -2.86 -2.12
CA ASN A 55 -11.13 -3.56 -2.39
C ASN A 55 -11.14 -4.96 -1.74
N ARG A 56 -10.58 -5.07 -0.53
CA ARG A 56 -10.55 -6.29 0.29
C ARG A 56 -11.56 -6.16 1.41
N PRO A 57 -12.24 -7.25 1.80
CA PRO A 57 -13.12 -7.24 2.95
C PRO A 57 -12.32 -7.10 4.26
N PHE A 58 -12.89 -6.39 5.24
CA PHE A 58 -12.28 -6.12 6.55
C PHE A 58 -13.35 -6.07 7.65
N THR A 59 -12.95 -6.31 8.90
CA THR A 59 -13.83 -6.12 10.08
C THR A 59 -13.83 -4.67 10.54
N ILE A 60 -14.95 -4.21 11.11
CA ILE A 60 -15.03 -2.90 11.74
C ILE A 60 -14.15 -2.83 12.99
N GLN A 61 -14.01 -3.94 13.73
CA GLN A 61 -13.17 -4.03 14.92
C GLN A 61 -11.70 -3.76 14.58
N PHE A 62 -11.23 -4.24 13.42
CA PHE A 62 -9.88 -3.94 12.94
C PHE A 62 -9.71 -2.43 12.63
N VAL A 63 -10.70 -1.82 11.98
CA VAL A 63 -10.74 -0.37 11.70
C VAL A 63 -10.75 0.44 13.00
N GLU A 64 -11.61 0.07 13.96
CA GLU A 64 -11.69 0.70 15.29
C GLU A 64 -10.35 0.61 16.04
N ARG A 65 -9.67 -0.55 15.98
CA ARG A 65 -8.34 -0.73 16.59
C ARG A 65 -7.30 0.21 15.98
N LYS A 66 -7.22 0.27 14.63
CA LYS A 66 -6.31 1.15 13.90
C LYS A 66 -6.61 2.63 14.16
N ARG A 67 -7.89 3.02 14.18
CA ARG A 67 -8.33 4.35 14.59
C ARG A 67 -7.86 4.68 16.00
N ASN A 68 -8.11 3.82 16.98
CA ASN A 68 -7.73 4.07 18.37
C ASN A 68 -6.22 4.26 18.53
N GLN A 69 -5.43 3.44 17.84
CA GLN A 69 -3.98 3.59 17.77
C GLN A 69 -3.60 4.95 17.17
N LEU A 70 -4.19 5.33 16.02
CA LEU A 70 -3.91 6.61 15.36
C LEU A 70 -4.14 7.80 16.31
N PHE A 71 -5.31 7.85 16.95
CA PHE A 71 -5.62 8.92 17.88
C PHE A 71 -4.75 8.90 19.16
N SER A 72 -4.23 7.75 19.57
CA SER A 72 -3.28 7.64 20.68
C SER A 72 -1.91 8.20 20.29
N GLU A 73 -1.42 7.87 19.09
CA GLU A 73 -0.15 8.40 18.57
C GLU A 73 -0.20 9.92 18.41
N VAL A 74 -1.30 10.45 17.88
CA VAL A 74 -1.47 11.90 17.72
C VAL A 74 -1.61 12.62 19.07
N ASP A 75 -2.28 12.02 20.05
CA ASP A 75 -2.30 12.58 21.41
C ASP A 75 -0.88 12.63 22.01
N ALA A 76 -0.11 11.56 21.86
CA ALA A 76 1.29 11.51 22.29
C ALA A 76 2.17 12.53 21.54
N MET A 77 1.87 12.87 20.27
CA MET A 77 2.52 13.98 19.56
C MET A 77 2.20 15.34 20.20
N VAL A 78 0.94 15.60 20.55
CA VAL A 78 0.53 16.87 21.20
C VAL A 78 1.20 17.01 22.57
N GLN A 79 1.27 15.92 23.35
CA GLN A 79 2.00 15.90 24.62
C GLN A 79 3.51 16.13 24.43
N SER A 80 4.12 15.47 23.45
CA SER A 80 5.54 15.65 23.14
C SER A 80 5.86 17.07 22.68
N LEU A 81 4.99 17.70 21.88
CA LEU A 81 5.13 19.11 21.48
C LEU A 81 5.11 20.03 22.70
N SER A 82 4.23 19.75 23.67
CA SER A 82 4.15 20.49 24.93
C SER A 82 5.47 20.39 25.71
N GLY A 83 6.08 19.19 25.73
CA GLY A 83 7.41 18.97 26.33
C GLY A 83 8.55 19.68 25.59
N VAL A 84 8.49 19.80 24.25
CA VAL A 84 9.48 20.53 23.44
C VAL A 84 9.41 22.04 23.68
N SER A 85 8.19 22.61 23.68
CA SER A 85 8.01 24.07 23.75
C SER A 85 7.86 24.63 25.16
N GLY A 86 7.60 23.78 26.15
CA GLY A 86 7.24 24.18 27.52
C GLY A 86 5.86 24.85 27.63
N LYS A 87 5.06 24.83 26.56
CA LYS A 87 3.69 25.41 26.51
C LYS A 87 2.65 24.29 26.55
N THR A 88 1.47 24.58 27.07
CA THR A 88 0.31 23.70 26.97
C THR A 88 -0.50 24.00 25.72
N TYR A 89 -0.96 22.95 25.01
CA TYR A 89 -1.75 23.06 23.77
C TYR A 89 -3.18 22.53 23.97
N GLU A 90 -3.89 23.04 24.98
CA GLU A 90 -5.24 22.58 25.36
C GLU A 90 -6.25 22.59 24.20
N ARG A 91 -6.13 23.55 23.28
CA ARG A 91 -7.02 23.63 22.10
C ARG A 91 -6.81 22.46 21.14
N LEU A 92 -5.57 22.08 20.85
CA LEU A 92 -5.27 20.93 19.99
C LEU A 92 -5.81 19.64 20.62
N SER A 93 -5.63 19.47 21.93
CA SER A 93 -6.20 18.35 22.67
C SER A 93 -7.74 18.34 22.58
N GLY A 94 -8.39 19.48 22.76
CA GLY A 94 -9.86 19.59 22.63
C GLY A 94 -10.37 19.28 21.22
N MET A 95 -9.65 19.71 20.18
CA MET A 95 -9.99 19.40 18.78
C MET A 95 -9.80 17.93 18.46
N LEU A 96 -8.69 17.33 18.92
CA LEU A 96 -8.43 15.90 18.77
C LEU A 96 -9.53 15.08 19.45
N GLU A 97 -9.97 15.47 20.65
CA GLU A 97 -11.05 14.79 21.36
C GLU A 97 -12.40 14.95 20.66
N GLY A 98 -12.69 16.12 20.07
CA GLY A 98 -13.85 16.32 19.22
C GLY A 98 -13.84 15.36 18.01
N LEU A 99 -12.73 15.29 17.27
CA LEU A 99 -12.55 14.36 16.16
C LEU A 99 -12.64 12.89 16.60
N ARG A 100 -12.13 12.56 17.79
CA ARG A 100 -12.23 11.22 18.38
C ARG A 100 -13.70 10.83 18.61
N HIS A 101 -14.51 11.77 19.10
CA HIS A 101 -15.93 11.55 19.30
C HIS A 101 -16.69 11.36 17.97
N TYR A 102 -16.53 12.29 17.02
CA TYR A 102 -17.20 12.19 15.72
C TYR A 102 -16.83 10.91 14.97
N SER A 103 -15.54 10.58 14.92
CA SER A 103 -15.08 9.34 14.27
C SER A 103 -15.55 8.06 14.97
N LYS A 104 -15.94 8.13 16.24
CA LYS A 104 -16.57 7.01 16.95
C LYS A 104 -18.02 6.83 16.53
N ASP A 105 -18.75 7.92 16.38
CA ASP A 105 -20.16 7.88 15.95
C ASP A 105 -20.31 7.40 14.50
N GLU A 106 -19.39 7.75 13.60
CA GLU A 106 -19.42 7.30 12.21
C GLU A 106 -19.24 5.77 12.04
N LEU A 107 -18.54 5.13 12.98
CA LEU A 107 -18.31 3.67 12.98
C LEU A 107 -19.37 2.90 13.78
N LYS A 108 -20.36 3.57 14.38
CA LYS A 108 -21.34 2.96 15.26
C LYS A 108 -22.23 1.95 14.51
N ALA A 109 -22.42 0.79 15.12
CA ALA A 109 -23.34 -0.24 14.63
C ALA A 109 -24.80 0.21 14.74
N ASP A 110 -25.61 -0.10 13.71
CA ASP A 110 -27.07 0.02 13.78
C ASP A 110 -27.65 -1.18 14.54
N ILE A 111 -27.73 -1.03 15.86
CA ILE A 111 -28.22 -2.07 16.76
C ILE A 111 -29.75 -2.19 16.62
N PRO A 112 -30.29 -3.38 16.27
CA PRO A 112 -31.73 -3.60 16.25
C PRO A 112 -32.37 -3.33 17.62
N PRO A 113 -33.62 -2.81 17.66
CA PRO A 113 -34.33 -2.55 18.91
C PRO A 113 -34.51 -3.82 19.73
N THR A 114 -34.44 -3.69 21.05
CA THR A 114 -34.59 -4.78 22.02
C THR A 114 -36.01 -4.83 22.57
N THR A 115 -36.51 -6.04 22.82
CA THR A 115 -37.73 -6.27 23.62
C THR A 115 -37.37 -6.59 25.07
N GLU A 116 -38.31 -6.43 26.01
CA GLU A 116 -38.14 -6.85 27.41
C GLU A 116 -38.18 -8.38 27.58
N ALA A 117 -38.86 -9.10 26.67
CA ALA A 117 -39.02 -10.54 26.76
C ALA A 117 -37.75 -11.31 26.34
N LEU A 118 -37.31 -12.29 27.15
CA LEU A 118 -36.20 -13.19 26.82
C LEU A 118 -36.63 -14.34 25.88
N THR A 119 -37.90 -14.74 25.97
CA THR A 119 -38.53 -15.77 25.14
C THR A 119 -39.92 -15.33 24.71
N MET A 120 -40.35 -15.75 23.52
CA MET A 120 -41.65 -15.37 22.95
C MET A 120 -42.32 -16.57 22.26
N PRO A 121 -43.53 -16.99 22.68
CA PRO A 121 -44.29 -18.02 21.97
C PRO A 121 -44.60 -17.58 20.54
N ILE A 122 -44.60 -18.51 19.57
CA ILE A 122 -44.87 -18.19 18.16
C ILE A 122 -46.20 -17.44 17.98
N ASP A 123 -47.22 -17.83 18.73
CA ASP A 123 -48.56 -17.22 18.65
C ASP A 123 -48.61 -15.77 19.18
N GLY A 124 -47.60 -15.37 19.97
CA GLY A 124 -47.47 -14.01 20.53
C GLY A 124 -46.51 -13.10 19.76
N ILE A 125 -45.92 -13.56 18.65
CA ILE A 125 -44.99 -12.74 17.83
C ILE A 125 -45.81 -11.83 16.91
N GLU A 126 -45.86 -10.53 17.20
CA GLU A 126 -46.48 -9.50 16.35
C GLU A 126 -45.49 -8.90 15.33
N GLU A 127 -45.95 -8.06 14.39
CA GLU A 127 -45.13 -7.49 13.30
C GLU A 127 -43.99 -6.58 13.82
N ASP A 128 -44.19 -5.90 14.93
CA ASP A 128 -43.17 -5.07 15.60
C ASP A 128 -42.04 -5.89 16.24
N HIS A 129 -42.24 -7.20 16.43
CA HIS A 129 -41.27 -8.10 17.06
C HIS A 129 -40.28 -8.72 16.07
N ASP A 130 -40.43 -8.51 14.77
CA ASP A 130 -39.56 -9.05 13.71
C ASP A 130 -38.07 -8.91 14.03
N ARG A 131 -37.64 -7.71 14.45
CA ARG A 131 -36.24 -7.40 14.77
C ARG A 131 -35.76 -7.97 16.11
N ALA A 132 -36.66 -8.53 16.91
CA ALA A 132 -36.39 -9.16 18.20
C ALA A 132 -36.28 -10.70 18.11
N VAL A 133 -36.96 -11.33 17.16
CA VAL A 133 -37.02 -12.80 17.02
C VAL A 133 -36.37 -13.32 15.73
N GLY A 134 -36.04 -12.43 14.80
CA GLY A 134 -35.48 -12.79 13.49
C GLY A 134 -36.50 -13.25 12.47
N ALA A 135 -36.09 -13.26 11.21
CA ALA A 135 -36.99 -13.44 10.07
C ALA A 135 -37.69 -14.80 10.06
N LYS A 136 -37.00 -15.88 10.46
CA LYS A 136 -37.59 -17.24 10.43
C LYS A 136 -38.73 -17.39 11.42
N ALA A 137 -38.50 -16.98 12.67
CA ALA A 137 -39.53 -16.98 13.71
C ALA A 137 -40.71 -16.08 13.33
N ALA A 138 -40.42 -14.88 12.82
CA ALA A 138 -41.42 -13.93 12.36
C ALA A 138 -42.25 -14.45 11.19
N ASN A 139 -41.62 -15.05 10.17
CA ASN A 139 -42.31 -15.62 9.02
C ASN A 139 -43.22 -16.77 9.43
N LEU A 140 -42.76 -17.68 10.30
CA LEU A 140 -43.60 -18.77 10.81
C LEU A 140 -44.79 -18.27 11.62
N ALA A 141 -44.62 -17.23 12.42
CA ALA A 141 -45.71 -16.60 13.15
C ALA A 141 -46.74 -15.98 12.20
N ARG A 142 -46.30 -15.27 11.14
CA ARG A 142 -47.19 -14.72 10.10
C ARG A 142 -47.95 -15.82 9.36
N MET A 143 -47.26 -16.88 8.94
CA MET A 143 -47.89 -18.02 8.26
C MET A 143 -49.02 -18.63 9.08
N ARG A 144 -48.82 -18.76 10.40
CA ARG A 144 -49.85 -19.28 11.30
C ARG A 144 -51.00 -18.28 11.51
N ARG A 145 -50.68 -17.04 11.88
CA ARG A 145 -51.67 -16.03 12.27
C ARG A 145 -52.51 -15.53 11.09
N GLU A 146 -51.86 -15.25 9.96
CA GLU A 146 -52.47 -14.51 8.85
C GLU A 146 -53.02 -15.45 7.78
N LEU A 147 -52.40 -16.61 7.59
CA LEU A 147 -52.75 -17.56 6.53
C LEU A 147 -53.37 -18.87 7.07
N ALA A 148 -53.42 -19.06 8.39
CA ALA A 148 -53.89 -20.28 9.05
C ALA A 148 -53.21 -21.56 8.53
N LEU A 149 -51.95 -21.45 8.10
CA LEU A 149 -51.17 -22.57 7.56
C LEU A 149 -50.59 -23.44 8.69
N PRO A 150 -50.43 -24.76 8.47
CA PRO A 150 -49.98 -25.67 9.51
C PRO A 150 -48.47 -25.53 9.75
N THR A 151 -48.10 -24.99 10.92
CA THR A 151 -46.70 -24.86 11.38
C THR A 151 -46.51 -25.58 12.72
N PRO A 152 -45.31 -26.07 13.08
CA PRO A 152 -45.05 -26.68 14.39
C PRO A 152 -45.16 -25.67 15.54
N ASN A 153 -45.60 -26.09 16.73
CA ASN A 153 -45.57 -25.22 17.91
C ASN A 153 -44.13 -24.93 18.35
N GLY A 154 -43.94 -23.82 19.05
CA GLY A 154 -42.61 -23.39 19.45
C GLY A 154 -42.58 -21.99 20.04
N PHE A 155 -41.36 -21.52 20.29
CA PHE A 155 -41.07 -20.18 20.78
C PHE A 155 -39.72 -19.70 20.23
N ALA A 156 -39.51 -18.39 20.23
CA ALA A 156 -38.23 -17.77 19.91
C ALA A 156 -37.52 -17.32 21.19
N ILE A 157 -36.23 -17.59 21.29
CA ILE A 157 -35.32 -16.96 22.25
C ILE A 157 -34.81 -15.68 21.58
N THR A 158 -35.04 -14.53 22.22
CA THR A 158 -34.94 -13.23 21.56
C THR A 158 -33.49 -12.76 21.42
N THR A 159 -33.27 -11.76 20.57
CA THR A 159 -31.98 -11.06 20.47
C THR A 159 -31.58 -10.35 21.77
N THR A 160 -32.55 -10.01 22.63
CA THR A 160 -32.31 -9.50 23.99
C THR A 160 -31.61 -10.55 24.85
N ALA A 161 -32.08 -11.81 24.85
CA ALA A 161 -31.43 -12.89 25.57
C ALA A 161 -30.00 -13.12 25.08
N TYR A 162 -29.77 -13.11 23.76
CA TYR A 162 -28.42 -13.18 23.19
C TYR A 162 -27.51 -12.04 23.66
N ARG A 163 -27.99 -10.79 23.65
CA ARG A 163 -27.20 -9.64 24.13
C ARG A 163 -26.86 -9.77 25.61
N LEU A 164 -27.85 -10.15 26.43
CA LEU A 164 -27.66 -10.35 27.87
C LEU A 164 -26.62 -11.45 28.13
N PHE A 165 -26.71 -12.57 27.41
CA PHE A 165 -25.73 -13.64 27.46
C PHE A 165 -24.32 -13.13 27.16
N LEU A 166 -24.13 -12.35 26.09
CA LEU A 166 -22.80 -11.85 25.72
C LEU A 166 -22.23 -10.81 26.71
N ILE A 167 -23.09 -9.98 27.29
CA ILE A 167 -22.66 -8.91 28.21
C ILE A 167 -22.33 -9.48 29.59
N GLU A 168 -23.21 -10.29 30.19
CA GLU A 168 -23.00 -10.81 31.55
C GLU A 168 -21.82 -11.77 31.66
N THR A 169 -21.48 -12.47 30.56
CA THR A 169 -20.35 -13.41 30.51
C THR A 169 -19.04 -12.74 30.07
N GLY A 170 -19.08 -11.47 29.64
CA GLY A 170 -17.92 -10.78 29.05
C GLY A 170 -17.54 -11.25 27.64
N LEU A 171 -18.34 -12.12 27.01
CA LEU A 171 -18.10 -12.61 25.66
C LEU A 171 -18.09 -11.48 24.61
N ALA A 172 -18.88 -10.43 24.79
CA ALA A 172 -18.94 -9.32 23.83
C ALA A 172 -17.54 -8.70 23.58
N ALA A 173 -16.82 -8.35 24.65
CA ALA A 173 -15.49 -7.75 24.55
C ALA A 173 -14.46 -8.74 23.98
N TYR A 174 -14.55 -10.02 24.38
CA TYR A 174 -13.67 -11.08 23.87
C TYR A 174 -13.84 -11.30 22.35
N ILE A 175 -15.09 -11.31 21.88
CA ILE A 175 -15.42 -11.45 20.46
C ILE A 175 -14.87 -10.25 19.67
N ASP A 176 -15.07 -9.02 20.17
CA ASP A 176 -14.58 -7.82 19.50
C ASP A 176 -13.04 -7.81 19.39
N GLU A 177 -12.33 -8.26 20.44
CA GLU A 177 -10.86 -8.38 20.41
C GLU A 177 -10.39 -9.43 19.41
N ALA A 178 -11.03 -10.60 19.38
CA ALA A 178 -10.70 -11.66 18.43
C ALA A 178 -10.96 -11.25 16.97
N LEU A 179 -12.07 -10.55 16.70
CA LEU A 179 -12.39 -10.04 15.36
C LEU A 179 -11.48 -8.87 14.94
N ALA A 180 -10.88 -8.14 15.88
CA ALA A 180 -9.91 -7.09 15.59
C ALA A 180 -8.56 -7.61 15.07
N GLU A 181 -8.31 -8.92 15.12
CA GLU A 181 -7.14 -9.56 14.52
C GLU A 181 -7.35 -9.85 13.03
N LEU A 182 -8.58 -9.82 12.54
CA LEU A 182 -8.94 -10.28 11.20
C LEU A 182 -8.88 -9.13 10.18
N SER A 183 -7.74 -9.01 9.49
CA SER A 183 -7.48 -7.94 8.51
C SER A 183 -7.76 -8.31 7.06
N ALA A 184 -8.08 -9.57 6.77
CA ALA A 184 -8.31 -10.07 5.42
C ALA A 184 -9.22 -11.31 5.46
N ASP A 185 -9.88 -11.60 4.33
CA ASP A 185 -10.57 -12.87 4.09
C ASP A 185 -9.54 -13.98 3.82
N ASP A 186 -8.79 -14.35 4.85
CA ASP A 186 -7.98 -15.57 4.87
C ASP A 186 -8.76 -16.69 5.57
N PRO A 187 -9.19 -17.74 4.84
CA PRO A 187 -9.95 -18.84 5.41
C PRO A 187 -9.27 -19.53 6.60
N ALA A 188 -7.94 -19.64 6.60
CA ALA A 188 -7.21 -20.23 7.72
C ALA A 188 -7.31 -19.36 8.98
N ALA A 189 -7.18 -18.03 8.83
CA ALA A 189 -7.36 -17.09 9.93
C ALA A 189 -8.82 -17.05 10.43
N LEU A 190 -9.79 -17.11 9.50
CA LEU A 190 -11.22 -17.18 9.79
C LEU A 190 -11.56 -18.41 10.63
N GLU A 191 -11.04 -19.58 10.28
CA GLU A 191 -11.28 -20.81 11.04
C GLU A 191 -10.60 -20.77 12.41
N ALA A 192 -9.34 -20.31 12.48
CA ALA A 192 -8.63 -20.18 13.74
C ALA A 192 -9.33 -19.23 14.73
N ILE A 193 -9.77 -18.06 14.27
CA ILE A 193 -10.50 -17.07 15.10
C ILE A 193 -11.91 -17.58 15.42
N GLY A 194 -12.61 -18.12 14.44
CA GLY A 194 -13.94 -18.69 14.62
C GLY A 194 -13.94 -19.81 15.68
N SER A 195 -13.01 -20.77 15.58
CA SER A 195 -12.89 -21.86 16.54
C SER A 195 -12.63 -21.37 17.97
N LYS A 196 -11.78 -20.35 18.15
CA LYS A 196 -11.53 -19.74 19.48
C LYS A 196 -12.81 -19.15 20.07
N ILE A 197 -13.57 -18.38 19.28
CA ILE A 197 -14.82 -17.77 19.71
C ILE A 197 -15.86 -18.85 20.05
N ARG A 198 -16.03 -19.86 19.18
CA ARG A 198 -16.97 -20.96 19.41
C ARG A 198 -16.66 -21.72 20.68
N ALA A 199 -15.40 -22.11 20.90
CA ALA A 199 -14.99 -22.79 22.13
C ALA A 199 -15.34 -21.94 23.37
N ARG A 200 -15.04 -20.64 23.33
CA ARG A 200 -15.33 -19.72 24.44
C ARG A 200 -16.82 -19.57 24.74
N ILE A 201 -17.66 -19.54 23.70
CA ILE A 201 -19.13 -19.53 23.84
C ILE A 201 -19.61 -20.82 24.51
N MET A 202 -19.12 -21.98 24.07
CA MET A 202 -19.53 -23.27 24.62
C MET A 202 -19.14 -23.44 26.10
N GLU A 203 -17.97 -22.94 26.49
CA GLU A 203 -17.47 -22.96 27.88
C GLU A 203 -18.20 -21.98 28.81
N SER A 204 -18.83 -20.95 28.27
CA SER A 204 -19.42 -19.89 29.08
C SER A 204 -20.75 -20.35 29.73
N PRO A 205 -20.96 -20.10 31.04
CA PRO A 205 -22.20 -20.44 31.71
C PRO A 205 -23.34 -19.56 31.19
N LEU A 206 -24.52 -20.16 30.98
CA LEU A 206 -25.72 -19.43 30.60
C LEU A 206 -26.27 -18.68 31.84
N PRO A 207 -26.58 -17.38 31.75
CA PRO A 207 -27.24 -16.64 32.82
C PRO A 207 -28.50 -17.32 33.34
N ALA A 208 -28.66 -17.34 34.67
CA ALA A 208 -29.77 -18.04 35.33
C ALA A 208 -31.14 -17.51 34.89
N THR A 209 -31.24 -16.22 34.58
CA THR A 209 -32.45 -15.56 34.06
C THR A 209 -32.86 -16.10 32.69
N ILE A 210 -31.90 -16.30 31.79
CA ILE A 210 -32.13 -16.86 30.45
C ILE A 210 -32.49 -18.34 30.56
N HIS A 211 -31.76 -19.09 31.39
CA HIS A 211 -32.03 -20.50 31.62
C HIS A 211 -33.46 -20.74 32.13
N ALA A 212 -33.89 -19.99 33.15
CA ALA A 212 -35.23 -20.10 33.70
C ALA A 212 -36.33 -19.75 32.66
N ALA A 213 -36.12 -18.69 31.86
CA ALA A 213 -37.06 -18.32 30.81
C ALA A 213 -37.18 -19.41 29.72
N MET A 214 -36.06 -20.04 29.34
CA MET A 214 -36.05 -21.15 28.38
C MET A 214 -36.77 -22.39 28.91
N GLU A 215 -36.57 -22.74 30.18
CA GLU A 215 -37.28 -23.85 30.83
C GLU A 215 -38.78 -23.59 30.94
N GLU A 216 -39.19 -22.38 31.32
CA GLU A 216 -40.60 -22.00 31.39
C GLU A 216 -41.27 -22.09 30.01
N ALA A 217 -40.64 -21.52 28.97
CA ALA A 217 -41.16 -21.56 27.61
C ALA A 217 -41.27 -23.00 27.06
N ALA A 218 -40.27 -23.86 27.33
CA ALA A 218 -40.31 -25.26 26.94
C ALA A 218 -41.36 -26.06 27.73
N GLY A 219 -41.56 -25.74 29.02
CA GLY A 219 -42.61 -26.32 29.86
C GLY A 219 -44.00 -26.04 29.32
N ASN A 220 -44.24 -24.82 28.83
CA ASN A 220 -45.53 -24.41 28.24
C ASN A 220 -45.88 -25.17 26.95
N LEU A 221 -44.90 -25.63 26.17
CA LEU A 221 -45.14 -26.48 24.99
C LEU A 221 -45.71 -27.87 25.36
N THR A 222 -45.38 -28.37 26.55
CA THR A 222 -45.64 -29.77 26.94
C THR A 222 -46.91 -29.98 27.77
N ASN A 223 -47.65 -28.92 28.11
CA ASN A 223 -48.66 -28.96 29.18
C ASN A 223 -48.15 -29.65 30.46
N GLY A 224 -46.84 -29.59 30.74
CA GLY A 224 -46.18 -30.17 31.92
C GLY A 224 -45.68 -31.62 31.81
N THR A 225 -45.70 -32.28 30.64
CA THR A 225 -45.23 -33.68 30.50
C THR A 225 -43.97 -33.80 29.62
N TRP A 226 -42.80 -33.93 30.25
CA TRP A 226 -41.48 -33.77 29.62
C TRP A 226 -40.90 -35.02 28.93
N SER A 227 -41.42 -36.22 29.19
CA SER A 227 -40.63 -37.45 28.99
C SER A 227 -40.34 -37.84 27.54
N ASN A 228 -41.11 -37.34 26.56
CA ASN A 228 -40.97 -37.76 25.16
C ASN A 228 -40.87 -36.62 24.12
N LEU A 229 -40.91 -35.34 24.53
CA LEU A 229 -40.77 -34.24 23.57
C LEU A 229 -39.32 -34.12 23.09
N ARG A 230 -39.17 -33.87 21.80
CA ARG A 230 -37.90 -33.52 21.14
C ARG A 230 -38.07 -32.17 20.47
N LEU A 231 -37.01 -31.39 20.44
CA LEU A 231 -37.01 -30.02 19.92
C LEU A 231 -36.10 -29.92 18.68
N ALA A 232 -36.45 -29.00 17.78
CA ALA A 232 -35.57 -28.50 16.74
C ALA A 232 -35.16 -27.08 17.13
N VAL A 233 -33.86 -26.86 17.36
CA VAL A 233 -33.29 -25.58 17.77
C VAL A 233 -32.57 -24.99 16.58
N ARG A 234 -33.13 -23.93 15.98
CA ARG A 234 -32.69 -23.35 14.71
C ARG A 234 -32.21 -21.92 14.90
N SER A 235 -31.24 -21.48 14.09
CA SER A 235 -30.90 -20.06 13.98
C SER A 235 -32.09 -19.25 13.47
N SER A 236 -32.19 -18.01 13.92
CA SER A 236 -33.10 -16.98 13.42
C SER A 236 -32.41 -15.62 13.59
N ALA A 237 -31.21 -15.46 13.03
CA ALA A 237 -30.44 -14.23 13.17
C ALA A 237 -31.13 -13.05 12.47
N ILE A 238 -30.86 -11.83 12.94
CA ILE A 238 -31.30 -10.62 12.22
C ILE A 238 -30.54 -10.49 10.92
N GLY A 239 -31.28 -10.28 9.84
CA GLY A 239 -30.75 -10.26 8.48
C GLY A 239 -30.67 -11.64 7.83
N GLU A 240 -30.88 -12.75 8.55
CA GLU A 240 -31.08 -14.08 7.96
C GLU A 240 -32.36 -14.09 7.11
N ASP A 241 -32.36 -14.76 5.96
CA ASP A 241 -33.51 -14.86 5.03
C ASP A 241 -34.07 -13.50 4.53
N SER A 242 -33.22 -12.47 4.44
CA SER A 242 -33.52 -11.13 3.89
C SER A 242 -32.91 -10.93 2.48
N GLU A 243 -32.63 -9.70 2.02
CA GLU A 243 -31.84 -9.46 0.79
C GLU A 243 -30.43 -10.09 0.85
N ILE A 244 -29.94 -10.30 2.08
CA ILE A 244 -28.77 -11.11 2.42
C ILE A 244 -29.33 -12.41 3.02
N SER A 245 -29.13 -13.58 2.40
CA SER A 245 -29.86 -14.79 2.82
C SER A 245 -29.24 -15.52 4.02
N PHE A 246 -27.93 -15.40 4.25
CA PHE A 246 -27.18 -16.23 5.22
C PHE A 246 -27.45 -17.75 5.11
N ALA A 247 -27.93 -18.22 3.96
CA ALA A 247 -28.43 -19.57 3.80
C ALA A 247 -27.37 -20.63 4.21
N GLY A 248 -27.72 -21.47 5.19
CA GLY A 248 -26.89 -22.60 5.63
C GLY A 248 -25.60 -22.25 6.34
N GLN A 249 -25.41 -20.98 6.73
CA GLN A 249 -24.20 -20.55 7.42
C GLN A 249 -24.23 -20.87 8.92
N TYR A 250 -25.43 -21.00 9.47
CA TYR A 250 -25.68 -21.26 10.87
C TYR A 250 -26.18 -22.70 11.08
N THR A 251 -25.92 -23.22 12.26
CA THR A 251 -26.25 -24.60 12.62
C THR A 251 -27.69 -24.69 13.11
N SER A 252 -28.42 -25.72 12.67
CA SER A 252 -29.67 -26.17 13.30
C SER A 252 -29.38 -27.47 14.06
N VAL A 253 -29.80 -27.55 15.32
CA VAL A 253 -29.63 -28.75 16.15
C VAL A 253 -30.98 -29.45 16.23
N LEU A 254 -31.07 -30.63 15.62
CA LEU A 254 -32.31 -31.40 15.51
C LEU A 254 -32.39 -32.47 16.59
N ASN A 255 -33.61 -32.91 16.91
CA ASN A 255 -33.89 -34.01 17.84
C ASN A 255 -33.32 -33.80 19.27
N VAL A 256 -33.39 -32.56 19.77
CA VAL A 256 -32.82 -32.15 21.05
C VAL A 256 -33.77 -32.52 22.21
N PRO A 257 -33.31 -33.27 23.24
CA PRO A 257 -34.04 -33.41 24.49
C PRO A 257 -34.16 -32.06 25.20
N VAL A 258 -35.28 -31.81 25.90
CA VAL A 258 -35.48 -30.51 26.56
C VAL A 258 -34.41 -30.21 27.62
N SER A 259 -33.84 -31.25 28.26
CA SER A 259 -32.71 -31.13 29.19
C SER A 259 -31.45 -30.52 28.56
N ASP A 260 -31.30 -30.67 27.24
CA ASP A 260 -30.11 -30.29 26.50
C ASP A 260 -30.32 -28.97 25.73
N LEU A 261 -31.47 -28.30 25.95
CA LEU A 261 -31.83 -27.06 25.26
C LEU A 261 -30.81 -25.94 25.48
N ALA A 262 -30.23 -25.82 26.69
CA ALA A 262 -29.20 -24.83 26.97
C ALA A 262 -27.92 -25.07 26.16
N GLU A 263 -27.52 -26.33 25.99
CA GLU A 263 -26.36 -26.70 25.20
C GLU A 263 -26.62 -26.46 23.71
N ALA A 264 -27.78 -26.88 23.20
CA ALA A 264 -28.20 -26.64 21.83
C ALA A 264 -28.29 -25.14 21.51
N TYR A 265 -28.80 -24.32 22.43
CA TYR A 265 -28.81 -22.86 22.29
C TYR A 265 -27.40 -22.29 22.11
N LYS A 266 -26.44 -22.69 22.96
CA LYS A 266 -25.05 -22.27 22.82
C LYS A 266 -24.43 -22.72 21.50
N GLN A 267 -24.75 -23.93 21.01
CA GLN A 267 -24.28 -24.42 19.70
C GLN A 267 -24.79 -23.53 18.56
N VAL A 268 -26.07 -23.16 18.57
CA VAL A 268 -26.65 -22.24 17.57
C VAL A 268 -25.99 -20.85 17.66
N VAL A 269 -25.81 -20.31 18.87
CA VAL A 269 -25.13 -19.02 19.08
C VAL A 269 -23.67 -19.09 18.60
N ALA A 270 -22.95 -20.16 18.90
CA ALA A 270 -21.58 -20.39 18.46
C ALA A 270 -21.48 -20.49 16.93
N SER A 271 -22.47 -21.08 16.25
CA SER A 271 -22.49 -21.21 14.79
C SER A 271 -22.41 -19.86 14.07
N LYS A 272 -22.80 -18.76 14.72
CA LYS A 272 -22.60 -17.39 14.23
C LYS A 272 -21.14 -17.11 13.87
N TYR A 273 -20.19 -17.77 14.53
CA TYR A 273 -18.75 -17.59 14.37
C TYR A 273 -18.08 -18.77 13.65
N SER A 274 -18.82 -19.49 12.79
CA SER A 274 -18.21 -20.39 11.80
C SER A 274 -17.36 -19.58 10.81
N ALA A 275 -16.32 -20.19 10.22
CA ALA A 275 -15.50 -19.51 9.20
C ALA A 275 -16.35 -19.02 8.03
N SER A 276 -17.40 -19.78 7.68
CA SER A 276 -18.31 -19.47 6.59
C SER A 276 -19.21 -18.27 6.91
N ALA A 277 -19.80 -18.21 8.11
CA ALA A 277 -20.58 -17.07 8.57
C ALA A 277 -19.74 -15.79 8.75
N LEU A 278 -18.48 -15.92 9.19
CA LEU A 278 -17.54 -14.81 9.27
C LEU A 278 -17.17 -14.28 7.87
N SER A 279 -16.76 -15.16 6.95
CA SER A 279 -16.44 -14.79 5.56
C SER A 279 -17.61 -14.11 4.87
N TYR A 280 -18.83 -14.63 5.05
CA TYR A 280 -20.03 -14.07 4.45
C TYR A 280 -20.30 -12.63 4.92
N ARG A 281 -20.23 -12.35 6.24
CA ARG A 281 -20.41 -10.99 6.78
C ARG A 281 -19.33 -10.02 6.31
N LEU A 282 -18.09 -10.51 6.23
CA LEU A 282 -16.96 -9.74 5.72
C LEU A 282 -17.17 -9.29 4.28
N HIS A 283 -17.60 -10.19 3.39
CA HIS A 283 -17.83 -9.89 1.97
C HIS A 283 -19.01 -8.95 1.73
N HIS A 284 -20.05 -9.06 2.56
CA HIS A 284 -21.20 -8.14 2.49
C HIS A 284 -20.97 -6.82 3.24
N GLY A 285 -19.86 -6.69 3.97
CA GLY A 285 -19.57 -5.51 4.77
C GLY A 285 -20.62 -5.28 5.87
N VAL A 286 -21.00 -6.34 6.57
CA VAL A 286 -21.98 -6.33 7.68
C VAL A 286 -21.25 -6.52 9.01
N ASP A 287 -21.58 -5.70 10.00
CA ASP A 287 -20.98 -5.77 11.34
C ASP A 287 -21.58 -6.95 12.15
N ASP A 288 -20.73 -7.63 12.92
CA ASP A 288 -21.13 -8.69 13.86
C ASP A 288 -22.24 -8.24 14.83
N ARG A 289 -22.20 -6.96 15.23
CA ARG A 289 -23.09 -6.33 16.20
C ARG A 289 -24.48 -6.02 15.63
N GLU A 290 -24.61 -5.99 14.30
CA GLU A 290 -25.85 -5.68 13.56
C GLU A 290 -26.65 -6.93 13.22
N THR A 291 -26.06 -8.11 13.40
CA THR A 291 -26.65 -9.41 13.09
C THR A 291 -26.85 -10.25 14.37
N PRO A 292 -27.48 -9.74 15.44
CA PRO A 292 -27.66 -10.53 16.66
C PRO A 292 -28.43 -11.82 16.38
N MET A 293 -28.05 -12.89 17.07
CA MET A 293 -28.68 -14.21 16.91
C MET A 293 -29.93 -14.29 17.78
N ALA A 294 -31.10 -14.45 17.17
CA ALA A 294 -32.24 -15.07 17.86
C ALA A 294 -32.26 -16.57 17.53
N VAL A 295 -32.93 -17.36 18.37
CA VAL A 295 -32.97 -18.82 18.24
C VAL A 295 -34.41 -19.28 18.25
N LEU A 296 -34.82 -19.96 17.19
CA LEU A 296 -36.16 -20.53 17.06
C LEU A 296 -36.16 -21.96 17.60
N VAL A 297 -37.05 -22.24 18.56
CA VAL A 297 -37.22 -23.55 19.17
C VAL A 297 -38.58 -24.09 18.76
N LEU A 298 -38.60 -25.17 17.97
CA LEU A 298 -39.81 -25.83 17.49
C LEU A 298 -39.96 -27.22 18.09
N GLU A 299 -41.18 -27.70 18.20
CA GLU A 299 -41.45 -29.13 18.37
C GLU A 299 -40.89 -29.92 17.18
N MET A 300 -40.16 -31.00 17.47
CA MET A 300 -39.56 -31.84 16.44
C MET A 300 -40.62 -32.71 15.76
N ILE A 301 -40.85 -32.47 14.48
CA ILE A 301 -41.66 -33.35 13.63
C ILE A 301 -40.82 -34.57 13.23
N GLN A 302 -41.41 -35.76 13.26
CA GLN A 302 -40.81 -37.00 12.75
C GLN A 302 -41.37 -37.29 11.35
N PRO A 303 -40.73 -36.80 10.27
CA PRO A 303 -41.28 -36.89 8.92
C PRO A 303 -41.16 -38.28 8.32
N ARG A 304 -42.22 -38.72 7.63
CA ARG A 304 -42.16 -39.82 6.64
C ARG A 304 -41.52 -39.33 5.34
N LEU A 305 -41.89 -38.11 4.93
CA LEU A 305 -41.38 -37.39 3.77
C LEU A 305 -41.13 -35.96 4.18
N SER A 306 -40.05 -35.37 3.68
CA SER A 306 -39.80 -33.94 3.82
C SER A 306 -39.08 -33.43 2.58
N GLY A 307 -39.05 -32.12 2.42
CA GLY A 307 -38.54 -31.56 1.19
C GLY A 307 -38.52 -30.04 1.16
N VAL A 308 -38.15 -29.56 -0.01
CA VAL A 308 -38.09 -28.14 -0.35
C VAL A 308 -38.99 -27.90 -1.57
N LEU A 309 -39.69 -26.77 -1.55
CA LEU A 309 -40.58 -26.32 -2.60
C LEU A 309 -40.13 -24.93 -3.06
N TYR A 310 -39.94 -24.76 -4.37
CA TYR A 310 -39.71 -23.47 -5.01
C TYR A 310 -40.93 -23.06 -5.80
N THR A 311 -41.37 -21.82 -5.61
CA THR A 311 -42.47 -21.28 -6.42
C THR A 311 -41.98 -20.73 -7.75
N ALA A 312 -40.69 -20.63 -8.05
CA ALA A 312 -40.23 -20.28 -9.40
C ALA A 312 -38.86 -20.89 -9.71
N ASP A 313 -38.38 -20.74 -10.94
CA ASP A 313 -36.99 -21.03 -11.29
C ASP A 313 -36.01 -20.05 -10.67
N SER A 314 -35.00 -20.59 -10.00
CA SER A 314 -33.90 -19.79 -9.45
C SER A 314 -33.02 -19.10 -10.51
N ILE A 315 -33.04 -19.60 -11.77
CA ILE A 315 -32.29 -19.06 -12.92
C ILE A 315 -33.23 -18.21 -13.82
N GLY A 316 -34.51 -18.06 -13.43
CA GLY A 316 -35.47 -17.21 -14.15
C GLY A 316 -36.02 -17.79 -15.46
N THR A 317 -35.70 -19.04 -15.81
CA THR A 317 -36.12 -19.66 -17.10
C THR A 317 -37.57 -20.15 -17.11
N ASP A 318 -38.14 -20.45 -15.94
CA ASP A 318 -39.51 -20.95 -15.76
C ASP A 318 -40.14 -20.33 -14.50
N GLN A 319 -40.99 -19.30 -14.70
CA GLN A 319 -41.69 -18.62 -13.60
C GLN A 319 -43.12 -19.15 -13.38
N ASP A 320 -43.60 -20.02 -14.27
CA ASP A 320 -44.99 -20.49 -14.31
C ASP A 320 -45.17 -21.87 -13.67
N SER A 321 -44.10 -22.47 -13.14
CA SER A 321 -44.14 -23.76 -12.46
C SER A 321 -43.60 -23.74 -11.02
N ILE A 322 -44.21 -24.57 -10.18
CA ILE A 322 -43.75 -24.92 -8.84
C ILE A 322 -42.87 -26.17 -8.94
N ARG A 323 -41.72 -26.15 -8.28
CA ARG A 323 -40.83 -27.31 -8.17
C ARG A 323 -40.78 -27.84 -6.76
N ILE A 324 -40.96 -29.14 -6.61
CA ILE A 324 -40.95 -29.83 -5.32
C ILE A 324 -39.85 -30.88 -5.35
N SER A 325 -38.96 -30.87 -4.37
CA SER A 325 -37.94 -31.90 -4.16
C SER A 325 -38.19 -32.58 -2.82
N ALA A 326 -38.24 -33.91 -2.79
CA ALA A 326 -38.56 -34.68 -1.59
C ALA A 326 -37.59 -35.84 -1.34
N VAL A 327 -37.41 -36.15 -0.06
CA VAL A 327 -36.63 -37.27 0.48
C VAL A 327 -37.39 -37.98 1.60
N HIS A 328 -37.14 -39.26 1.80
CA HIS A 328 -37.64 -40.00 2.97
C HIS A 328 -36.90 -39.61 4.25
N GLY A 329 -37.65 -39.45 5.34
CA GLY A 329 -37.08 -39.02 6.62
C GLY A 329 -36.81 -37.52 6.67
N LEU A 330 -35.76 -37.12 7.39
CA LEU A 330 -35.40 -35.71 7.62
C LEU A 330 -34.81 -35.06 6.36
N GLY A 331 -35.23 -33.83 6.09
CA GLY A 331 -34.84 -33.07 4.89
C GLY A 331 -33.46 -32.42 5.00
N ASP A 332 -32.80 -32.52 6.15
CA ASP A 332 -31.54 -31.86 6.44
C ASP A 332 -30.43 -32.23 5.44
N ALA A 333 -30.33 -33.51 5.07
CA ALA A 333 -29.36 -33.96 4.07
C ALA A 333 -29.63 -33.41 2.66
N LEU A 334 -30.90 -33.12 2.32
CA LEU A 334 -31.26 -32.51 1.03
C LEU A 334 -30.91 -31.02 1.01
N VAL A 335 -31.18 -30.31 2.10
CA VAL A 335 -30.92 -28.87 2.24
C VAL A 335 -29.42 -28.58 2.42
N GLY A 336 -28.73 -29.42 3.19
CA GLY A 336 -27.28 -29.39 3.43
C GLY A 336 -26.44 -29.78 2.21
N GLY A 337 -27.06 -30.40 1.18
CA GLY A 337 -26.38 -30.77 -0.07
C GLY A 337 -25.66 -32.12 -0.03
N ASP A 338 -25.89 -32.93 1.02
CA ASP A 338 -25.31 -34.25 1.22
C ASP A 338 -26.07 -35.36 0.49
N ALA A 339 -27.31 -35.10 0.06
CA ALA A 339 -28.14 -36.03 -0.69
C ALA A 339 -28.80 -35.38 -1.91
N SER A 340 -28.88 -36.14 -3.01
CA SER A 340 -29.71 -35.80 -4.16
C SER A 340 -31.18 -36.18 -3.89
N PRO A 341 -32.16 -35.42 -4.41
CA PRO A 341 -33.57 -35.69 -4.16
C PRO A 341 -34.00 -37.05 -4.71
N GLN A 342 -34.77 -37.79 -3.92
CA GLN A 342 -35.34 -39.08 -4.32
C GLN A 342 -36.54 -38.89 -5.25
N ARG A 343 -37.29 -37.80 -5.06
CA ARG A 343 -38.44 -37.42 -5.90
C ARG A 343 -38.38 -35.94 -6.22
N THR A 344 -38.64 -35.60 -7.47
CA THR A 344 -38.77 -34.23 -7.96
C THR A 344 -40.02 -34.10 -8.81
N TYR A 345 -40.82 -33.08 -8.53
CA TYR A 345 -42.05 -32.76 -9.26
C TYR A 345 -41.94 -31.36 -9.83
N ARG A 346 -42.43 -31.19 -11.06
CA ARG A 346 -42.70 -29.87 -11.65
C ARG A 346 -44.19 -29.75 -11.91
N ILE A 347 -44.84 -28.75 -11.31
CA ILE A 347 -46.30 -28.59 -11.32
C ILE A 347 -46.63 -27.20 -11.86
N ASP A 348 -47.61 -27.12 -12.77
CA ASP A 348 -48.12 -25.85 -13.30
C ASP A 348 -48.79 -25.01 -12.20
N LYS A 349 -48.53 -23.68 -12.16
CA LYS A 349 -49.09 -22.78 -11.15
C LYS A 349 -50.57 -22.46 -11.34
N ASN A 350 -51.03 -22.44 -12.58
CA ASN A 350 -52.37 -22.00 -12.93
C ASN A 350 -53.37 -23.14 -12.74
N GLU A 351 -52.99 -24.32 -13.25
CA GLU A 351 -53.77 -25.54 -13.13
C GLU A 351 -52.94 -26.60 -12.40
N PHE A 352 -53.52 -27.30 -11.41
CA PHE A 352 -52.82 -28.40 -10.74
C PHE A 352 -52.59 -29.57 -11.71
N ARG A 353 -51.51 -29.47 -12.49
CA ARG A 353 -51.10 -30.42 -13.52
C ARG A 353 -49.60 -30.68 -13.36
N ILE A 354 -49.25 -31.93 -13.11
CA ILE A 354 -47.85 -32.37 -13.03
C ILE A 354 -47.29 -32.37 -14.46
N LEU A 355 -46.29 -31.51 -14.69
CA LEU A 355 -45.62 -31.33 -15.97
C LEU A 355 -44.45 -32.31 -16.15
N ASP A 356 -43.77 -32.65 -15.05
CA ASP A 356 -42.62 -33.56 -15.06
C ASP A 356 -42.44 -34.26 -13.69
N MET A 357 -41.90 -35.48 -13.72
CA MET A 357 -41.53 -36.29 -12.55
C MET A 357 -40.16 -36.94 -12.75
N GLY A 358 -39.27 -36.78 -11.78
CA GLY A 358 -37.90 -37.32 -11.80
C GLY A 358 -37.38 -37.69 -10.41
N GLY A 359 -36.21 -38.33 -10.32
CA GLY A 359 -35.61 -38.78 -9.06
C GLY A 359 -34.99 -40.18 -9.10
N ILE A 360 -34.18 -40.52 -8.08
CA ILE A 360 -33.47 -41.80 -7.98
C ILE A 360 -34.44 -42.92 -7.56
N GLY A 361 -34.61 -43.95 -8.40
CA GLY A 361 -35.34 -45.18 -8.05
C GLY A 361 -36.82 -45.24 -8.45
N ILE A 362 -37.27 -44.39 -9.39
CA ILE A 362 -38.68 -44.33 -9.85
C ILE A 362 -39.15 -45.58 -10.63
N ALA A 363 -38.23 -46.46 -11.02
CA ALA A 363 -38.54 -47.60 -11.88
C ALA A 363 -39.28 -48.77 -11.19
N ASP A 364 -39.47 -48.78 -9.86
CA ASP A 364 -39.99 -49.97 -9.18
C ASP A 364 -40.81 -49.64 -7.92
N ARG A 365 -42.13 -49.39 -8.03
CA ARG A 365 -43.13 -49.50 -6.93
C ARG A 365 -44.61 -49.43 -7.38
N SER A 366 -45.45 -50.14 -6.62
CA SER A 366 -46.87 -50.44 -6.88
C SER A 366 -47.86 -49.25 -6.77
N PRO A 367 -49.02 -49.30 -7.47
CA PRO A 367 -49.99 -48.20 -7.62
C PRO A 367 -50.84 -47.82 -6.39
N VAL A 368 -50.59 -48.37 -5.20
CA VAL A 368 -51.44 -48.17 -4.01
C VAL A 368 -51.13 -46.87 -3.25
N ASP A 369 -49.94 -46.29 -3.42
CA ASP A 369 -49.51 -45.03 -2.75
C ASP A 369 -49.82 -43.75 -3.54
N ALA A 370 -50.29 -43.86 -4.79
CA ALA A 370 -50.38 -42.71 -5.73
C ALA A 370 -51.48 -41.70 -5.36
N SER A 371 -52.59 -42.13 -4.75
CA SER A 371 -53.71 -41.23 -4.43
C SER A 371 -53.43 -40.36 -3.20
N SER A 372 -52.83 -40.93 -2.16
CA SER A 372 -52.47 -40.20 -0.93
C SER A 372 -51.35 -39.19 -1.20
N GLU A 373 -50.40 -39.52 -2.08
CA GLU A 373 -49.33 -38.61 -2.45
C GLU A 373 -49.83 -37.45 -3.31
N ALA A 374 -50.78 -37.69 -4.23
CA ALA A 374 -51.40 -36.64 -5.03
C ALA A 374 -52.18 -35.63 -4.17
N GLU A 375 -52.82 -36.07 -3.09
CA GLU A 375 -53.52 -35.21 -2.14
C GLU A 375 -52.55 -34.31 -1.36
N SER A 376 -51.46 -34.88 -0.83
CA SER A 376 -50.41 -34.10 -0.16
C SER A 376 -49.70 -33.10 -1.09
N LEU A 377 -49.46 -33.49 -2.36
CA LEU A 377 -48.88 -32.58 -3.37
C LEU A 377 -49.82 -31.41 -3.69
N ARG A 378 -51.13 -31.65 -3.67
CA ARG A 378 -52.14 -30.61 -3.88
C ARG A 378 -52.20 -29.64 -2.72
N GLU A 379 -52.18 -30.15 -1.49
CA GLU A 379 -52.13 -29.31 -0.28
C GLU A 379 -50.88 -28.43 -0.24
N LEU A 380 -49.72 -28.98 -0.64
CA LEU A 380 -48.47 -28.23 -0.81
C LEU A 380 -48.58 -27.15 -1.89
N TRP A 381 -49.20 -27.47 -3.03
CA TRP A 381 -49.41 -26.53 -4.13
C TRP A 381 -50.34 -25.36 -3.73
N ASP A 382 -51.44 -25.66 -3.04
CA ASP A 382 -52.37 -24.64 -2.53
C ASP A 382 -51.67 -23.72 -1.51
N SER A 383 -50.91 -24.32 -0.58
CA SER A 383 -50.12 -23.59 0.42
C SER A 383 -49.05 -22.69 -0.21
N ALA A 384 -48.34 -23.21 -1.22
CA ALA A 384 -47.31 -22.47 -1.95
C ALA A 384 -47.87 -21.24 -2.67
N LYS A 385 -49.04 -21.36 -3.31
CA LYS A 385 -49.71 -20.24 -3.96
C LYS A 385 -50.20 -19.20 -2.97
N LEU A 386 -50.76 -19.64 -1.84
CA LEU A 386 -51.19 -18.74 -0.78
C LEU A 386 -50.01 -17.92 -0.25
N LEU A 387 -48.88 -18.57 -0.02
CA LEU A 387 -47.65 -17.92 0.42
C LEU A 387 -47.08 -16.96 -0.64
N GLU A 388 -46.95 -17.39 -1.89
CA GLU A 388 -46.43 -16.55 -2.98
C GLU A 388 -47.30 -15.30 -3.17
N ASN A 389 -48.62 -15.45 -3.11
CA ASN A 389 -49.57 -14.33 -3.14
C ASN A 389 -49.47 -13.43 -1.90
N HIS A 390 -49.11 -13.96 -0.74
CA HIS A 390 -48.96 -13.15 0.47
C HIS A 390 -47.65 -12.34 0.43
N PHE A 391 -46.53 -12.97 0.08
CA PHE A 391 -45.21 -12.33 0.06
C PHE A 391 -44.93 -11.51 -1.22
N GLN A 392 -45.80 -11.63 -2.24
CA GLN A 392 -45.73 -10.91 -3.52
C GLN A 392 -44.39 -11.09 -4.25
N ARG A 393 -43.77 -12.27 -4.08
CA ARG A 393 -42.48 -12.64 -4.68
C ARG A 393 -42.32 -14.17 -4.68
N PRO A 394 -41.45 -14.73 -5.55
CA PRO A 394 -41.12 -16.15 -5.51
C PRO A 394 -40.54 -16.58 -4.16
N LEU A 395 -40.82 -17.81 -3.73
CA LEU A 395 -40.47 -18.35 -2.42
C LEU A 395 -39.72 -19.68 -2.49
N ASP A 396 -38.92 -19.90 -1.46
CA ASP A 396 -38.28 -21.14 -1.04
C ASP A 396 -38.94 -21.59 0.27
N ILE A 397 -39.56 -22.78 0.25
CA ILE A 397 -40.40 -23.29 1.33
C ILE A 397 -39.91 -24.68 1.77
N GLU A 398 -39.62 -24.84 3.05
CA GLU A 398 -39.31 -26.14 3.66
C GLU A 398 -40.57 -26.76 4.26
N TRP A 399 -40.78 -28.06 4.03
CA TRP A 399 -41.99 -28.76 4.46
C TRP A 399 -41.71 -30.19 4.92
N ALA A 400 -42.61 -30.72 5.74
CA ALA A 400 -42.59 -32.09 6.25
C ALA A 400 -43.99 -32.70 6.30
N LEU A 401 -44.08 -33.99 5.99
CA LEU A 401 -45.25 -34.83 6.20
C LEU A 401 -44.94 -35.82 7.33
N ASP A 402 -45.72 -35.76 8.41
CA ASP A 402 -45.56 -36.69 9.54
C ASP A 402 -46.00 -38.13 9.18
N GLY A 403 -45.85 -39.06 10.13
CA GLY A 403 -46.29 -40.46 9.94
C GLY A 403 -47.79 -40.64 9.68
N SER A 404 -48.61 -39.60 9.93
CA SER A 404 -50.05 -39.56 9.71
C SER A 404 -50.43 -38.77 8.45
N ASN A 405 -49.46 -38.43 7.58
CA ASN A 405 -49.62 -37.60 6.38
C ASN A 405 -50.14 -36.17 6.65
N ARG A 406 -49.94 -35.63 7.85
CA ARG A 406 -50.24 -34.21 8.12
C ARG A 406 -49.10 -33.34 7.63
N LEU A 407 -49.43 -32.31 6.85
CA LEU A 407 -48.48 -31.31 6.36
C LEU A 407 -48.08 -30.33 7.46
N PHE A 408 -46.78 -30.07 7.55
CA PHE A 408 -46.20 -29.00 8.34
C PHE A 408 -45.25 -28.18 7.46
N LEU A 409 -45.44 -26.87 7.46
CA LEU A 409 -44.51 -25.92 6.86
C LEU A 409 -43.49 -25.51 7.93
N LEU A 410 -42.21 -25.71 7.61
CA LEU A 410 -41.11 -25.55 8.55
C LEU A 410 -40.39 -24.21 8.38
N GLN A 411 -40.44 -23.63 7.18
CA GLN A 411 -39.83 -22.32 6.86
C GLN A 411 -40.40 -21.81 5.53
N ALA A 412 -40.49 -20.49 5.37
CA ALA A 412 -40.74 -19.85 4.08
C ALA A 412 -39.87 -18.59 3.98
N ARG A 413 -39.21 -18.40 2.83
CA ARG A 413 -38.36 -17.24 2.56
C ARG A 413 -38.36 -16.81 1.09
N PRO A 414 -38.01 -15.55 0.78
CA PRO A 414 -37.86 -15.08 -0.58
C PRO A 414 -36.85 -15.90 -1.39
N LEU A 415 -37.21 -16.29 -2.61
CA LEU A 415 -36.29 -16.91 -3.56
C LEU A 415 -35.61 -15.81 -4.39
N LEU A 416 -34.28 -15.74 -4.31
CA LEU A 416 -33.46 -14.91 -5.20
C LEU A 416 -33.49 -15.49 -6.61
N VAL A 417 -34.18 -14.80 -7.52
CA VAL A 417 -34.17 -15.09 -8.96
C VAL A 417 -33.15 -14.17 -9.62
N ILE A 418 -32.10 -14.74 -10.19
CA ILE A 418 -31.14 -13.96 -10.98
C ILE A 418 -31.64 -13.96 -12.42
N GLU A 419 -32.05 -12.80 -12.92
CA GLU A 419 -32.31 -12.65 -14.35
C GLU A 419 -30.98 -12.79 -15.10
N GLU A 420 -30.78 -13.93 -15.76
CA GLU A 420 -29.76 -14.00 -16.79
C GLU A 420 -30.12 -12.98 -17.88
N THR A 421 -29.23 -12.02 -18.12
CA THR A 421 -29.28 -11.26 -19.37
C THR A 421 -29.23 -12.27 -20.49
N ALA A 422 -30.30 -12.34 -21.29
CA ALA A 422 -30.50 -13.34 -22.33
C ALA A 422 -29.17 -13.65 -23.04
N ASP A 423 -28.63 -14.84 -22.77
CA ASP A 423 -27.36 -15.29 -23.29
C ASP A 423 -27.51 -15.45 -24.81
N GLN A 424 -27.22 -14.40 -25.57
CA GLN A 424 -27.09 -14.43 -27.04
C GLN A 424 -25.74 -15.02 -27.47
N GLY A 425 -25.18 -15.93 -26.65
CA GLY A 425 -24.03 -16.73 -27.02
C GLY A 425 -24.34 -17.67 -28.19
N PRO A 426 -23.32 -18.13 -28.92
CA PRO A 426 -23.50 -19.14 -29.97
C PRO A 426 -24.10 -20.43 -29.41
N GLU A 427 -24.87 -21.17 -30.22
CA GLU A 427 -25.35 -22.50 -29.82
C GLU A 427 -24.17 -23.40 -29.40
N PRO A 428 -24.32 -24.15 -28.29
CA PRO A 428 -23.21 -24.89 -27.71
C PRO A 428 -22.82 -26.07 -28.62
N ALA A 429 -21.61 -26.00 -29.19
CA ALA A 429 -21.05 -27.10 -29.97
C ALA A 429 -20.85 -28.36 -29.10
N HIS A 430 -20.89 -29.55 -29.71
CA HIS A 430 -20.63 -30.81 -28.99
C HIS A 430 -19.17 -30.89 -28.54
N ASP A 431 -18.24 -30.49 -29.41
CA ASP A 431 -16.82 -30.31 -29.11
C ASP A 431 -16.30 -29.02 -29.76
N TYR A 432 -15.32 -28.38 -29.11
CA TYR A 432 -14.52 -27.32 -29.71
C TYR A 432 -13.17 -27.89 -30.18
N PRO A 433 -12.58 -27.39 -31.28
CA PRO A 433 -11.29 -27.89 -31.77
C PRO A 433 -10.21 -27.86 -30.69
N GLY A 434 -9.68 -29.03 -30.31
CA GLY A 434 -8.67 -29.17 -29.25
C GLY A 434 -9.22 -29.17 -27.81
N HIS A 435 -10.53 -29.00 -27.65
CA HIS A 435 -11.21 -28.84 -26.37
C HIS A 435 -12.44 -29.75 -26.27
N PRO A 436 -12.25 -31.08 -26.14
CA PRO A 436 -13.36 -32.02 -26.05
C PRO A 436 -14.20 -31.80 -24.79
N MET A 437 -15.50 -32.04 -24.90
CA MET A 437 -16.39 -32.09 -23.75
C MET A 437 -16.03 -33.28 -22.85
N VAL A 438 -15.87 -33.01 -21.56
CA VAL A 438 -15.49 -34.02 -20.54
C VAL A 438 -16.63 -34.37 -19.59
N ILE A 439 -17.59 -33.46 -19.39
CA ILE A 439 -18.80 -33.72 -18.61
C ILE A 439 -19.98 -33.11 -19.36
N GLU A 440 -21.03 -33.92 -19.54
CA GLU A 440 -22.34 -33.53 -20.06
C GLU A 440 -23.41 -33.95 -19.04
N GLY A 441 -24.20 -32.99 -18.56
CA GLY A 441 -25.21 -33.22 -17.53
C GLY A 441 -24.86 -32.61 -16.17
N GLY A 442 -25.70 -32.91 -15.18
CA GLY A 442 -25.76 -32.17 -13.91
C GLY A 442 -26.81 -31.08 -13.93
N LYS A 443 -26.96 -30.39 -12.81
CA LYS A 443 -27.96 -29.34 -12.60
C LYS A 443 -27.26 -28.00 -12.36
N CYS A 444 -27.64 -27.00 -13.15
CA CYS A 444 -27.14 -25.64 -12.97
C CYS A 444 -27.65 -25.09 -11.62
N ALA A 445 -26.72 -24.85 -10.69
CA ALA A 445 -27.03 -24.19 -9.42
C ALA A 445 -26.90 -22.67 -9.55
N ALA A 446 -25.87 -22.20 -10.26
CA ALA A 446 -25.65 -20.81 -10.60
C ALA A 446 -25.10 -20.70 -12.03
N GLY A 447 -25.70 -19.83 -12.84
CA GLY A 447 -25.40 -19.70 -14.27
C GLY A 447 -24.05 -19.03 -14.56
N GLY A 448 -23.65 -19.08 -15.83
CA GLY A 448 -22.42 -18.46 -16.34
C GLY A 448 -21.36 -19.44 -16.87
N VAL A 449 -20.29 -18.86 -17.41
CA VAL A 449 -19.19 -19.57 -18.07
C VAL A 449 -17.85 -19.09 -17.54
N VAL A 450 -16.97 -20.01 -17.19
CA VAL A 450 -15.64 -19.70 -16.65
C VAL A 450 -14.60 -20.73 -17.07
N ALA A 451 -13.37 -20.27 -17.30
CA ALA A 451 -12.23 -21.16 -17.52
C ALA A 451 -11.20 -21.03 -16.40
N GLY A 452 -10.66 -22.15 -15.92
CA GLY A 452 -9.80 -22.19 -14.74
C GLY A 452 -9.13 -23.54 -14.50
N ARG A 453 -8.31 -23.62 -13.46
CA ARG A 453 -7.63 -24.85 -13.03
C ARG A 453 -8.45 -25.59 -11.99
N VAL A 454 -8.63 -26.89 -12.19
CA VAL A 454 -9.32 -27.77 -11.24
C VAL A 454 -8.51 -27.92 -9.96
N LEU A 455 -9.17 -27.78 -8.82
CA LEU A 455 -8.72 -28.28 -7.53
C LEU A 455 -9.79 -29.21 -6.95
N ILE A 456 -9.43 -30.48 -6.73
CA ILE A 456 -10.32 -31.49 -6.18
C ILE A 456 -10.16 -31.53 -4.66
N LEU A 457 -11.25 -31.28 -3.95
CA LEU A 457 -11.31 -31.39 -2.50
C LEU A 457 -11.52 -32.86 -2.13
N LYS A 458 -10.45 -33.49 -1.63
CA LYS A 458 -10.44 -34.89 -1.17
C LYS A 458 -10.74 -34.87 0.34
N ASN A 459 -11.97 -35.20 0.71
CA ASN A 459 -12.61 -35.08 2.03
C ASN A 459 -12.99 -33.67 2.48
N THR A 460 -14.30 -33.47 2.61
CA THR A 460 -14.94 -32.31 3.28
C THR A 460 -15.32 -32.60 4.73
N GLU A 461 -15.09 -33.83 5.23
CA GLU A 461 -15.45 -34.27 6.60
C GLU A 461 -14.29 -34.17 7.61
N THR A 462 -13.04 -34.05 7.15
CA THR A 462 -11.87 -33.82 8.00
C THR A 462 -11.62 -32.32 8.09
N ASP A 463 -11.34 -31.80 9.29
CA ASP A 463 -10.89 -30.42 9.59
C ASP A 463 -9.56 -30.02 8.89
N ASP A 464 -9.17 -30.71 7.83
CA ASP A 464 -7.96 -30.40 7.06
C ASP A 464 -8.17 -29.08 6.29
N PRO A 465 -7.28 -28.10 6.46
CA PRO A 465 -7.41 -26.81 5.80
C PRO A 465 -7.28 -26.97 4.28
N ILE A 466 -8.29 -26.46 3.56
CA ILE A 466 -8.26 -26.37 2.10
C ILE A 466 -7.03 -25.53 1.68
N PRO A 467 -6.24 -25.95 0.67
CA PRO A 467 -5.06 -25.23 0.23
C PRO A 467 -5.39 -23.80 -0.22
N ARG A 468 -4.41 -22.90 -0.12
CA ARG A 468 -4.51 -21.54 -0.66
C ARG A 468 -4.87 -21.59 -2.14
N LEU A 469 -6.04 -21.02 -2.50
CA LEU A 469 -6.53 -21.00 -3.88
C LEU A 469 -5.86 -19.91 -4.69
N ASP A 470 -5.47 -20.25 -5.91
CA ASP A 470 -5.07 -19.28 -6.93
C ASP A 470 -6.32 -18.63 -7.56
N PRO A 471 -6.22 -17.37 -8.06
CA PRO A 471 -7.36 -16.64 -8.62
C PRO A 471 -8.05 -17.30 -9.84
N ASP A 472 -7.43 -18.30 -10.46
CA ASP A 472 -7.96 -19.05 -11.61
C ASP A 472 -8.56 -20.42 -11.21
N THR A 473 -8.76 -20.70 -9.93
CA THR A 473 -9.19 -22.04 -9.45
C THR A 473 -10.68 -22.30 -9.65
N ILE A 474 -11.03 -23.50 -10.15
CA ILE A 474 -12.38 -24.09 -10.14
C ILE A 474 -12.38 -25.23 -9.12
N LEU A 475 -13.25 -25.12 -8.12
CA LEU A 475 -13.36 -26.11 -7.04
C LEU A 475 -14.22 -27.29 -7.48
N VAL A 476 -13.72 -28.50 -7.25
CA VAL A 476 -14.43 -29.75 -7.52
C VAL A 476 -14.53 -30.55 -6.23
N ALA A 477 -15.74 -30.93 -5.82
CA ALA A 477 -15.97 -31.66 -4.57
C ALA A 477 -16.98 -32.80 -4.75
N CYS A 478 -16.99 -33.74 -3.80
CA CYS A 478 -17.97 -34.84 -3.82
C CYS A 478 -19.39 -34.31 -3.53
N THR A 479 -19.56 -33.55 -2.45
CA THR A 479 -20.86 -33.01 -2.03
C THR A 479 -20.90 -31.48 -2.09
N ALA A 480 -22.11 -30.91 -2.14
CA ALA A 480 -22.34 -29.47 -2.11
C ALA A 480 -22.31 -28.90 -0.67
N SER A 481 -21.27 -29.27 0.09
CA SER A 481 -21.12 -28.90 1.50
C SER A 481 -20.91 -27.40 1.71
N THR A 482 -21.47 -26.86 2.79
CA THR A 482 -21.31 -25.45 3.19
C THR A 482 -19.88 -25.10 3.63
N SER A 483 -19.02 -26.10 3.90
CA SER A 483 -17.59 -25.90 4.19
C SER A 483 -16.81 -25.27 3.03
N ILE A 484 -17.36 -25.29 1.82
CA ILE A 484 -16.80 -24.64 0.62
C ILE A 484 -17.05 -23.11 0.65
N THR A 485 -18.05 -22.65 1.39
CA THR A 485 -18.47 -21.23 1.42
C THR A 485 -17.34 -20.22 1.71
N PRO A 486 -16.42 -20.43 2.69
CA PRO A 486 -15.32 -19.49 2.95
C PRO A 486 -14.42 -19.24 1.73
N TRP A 487 -14.47 -20.11 0.73
CA TRP A 487 -13.65 -20.06 -0.46
C TRP A 487 -14.38 -19.50 -1.68
N ILE A 488 -15.69 -19.24 -1.58
CA ILE A 488 -16.53 -18.90 -2.72
C ILE A 488 -16.11 -17.59 -3.38
N GLY A 489 -15.69 -16.58 -2.59
CA GLY A 489 -15.19 -15.30 -3.11
C GLY A 489 -13.87 -15.41 -3.89
N LYS A 490 -13.14 -16.52 -3.73
CA LYS A 490 -11.87 -16.80 -4.41
C LYS A 490 -12.01 -17.82 -5.55
N ALA A 491 -13.02 -18.68 -5.50
CA ALA A 491 -13.30 -19.66 -6.54
C ALA A 491 -13.85 -18.99 -7.80
N LYS A 492 -13.37 -19.43 -8.96
CA LYS A 492 -13.88 -18.98 -10.25
C LYS A 492 -15.14 -19.75 -10.67
N GLY A 493 -15.29 -20.98 -10.19
CA GLY A 493 -16.47 -21.82 -10.40
C GLY A 493 -16.47 -23.03 -9.45
N ILE A 494 -17.62 -23.69 -9.32
CA ILE A 494 -17.82 -24.85 -8.42
C ILE A 494 -18.47 -26.01 -9.19
N ILE A 495 -17.96 -27.23 -8.99
CA ILE A 495 -18.55 -28.46 -9.54
C ILE A 495 -18.68 -29.50 -8.43
N THR A 496 -19.85 -30.14 -8.30
CA THR A 496 -20.06 -31.23 -7.34
C THR A 496 -20.66 -32.48 -7.96
N ASP A 497 -20.31 -33.66 -7.41
CA ASP A 497 -20.88 -34.94 -7.85
C ASP A 497 -22.29 -35.16 -7.30
N ILE A 498 -22.50 -34.79 -6.04
CA ILE A 498 -23.74 -34.89 -5.29
C ILE A 498 -24.14 -33.49 -4.84
N GLY A 499 -25.45 -33.23 -4.85
CA GLY A 499 -26.01 -31.98 -4.34
C GLY A 499 -27.23 -31.54 -5.12
N SER A 500 -28.07 -30.75 -4.46
CA SER A 500 -29.27 -30.19 -5.08
C SER A 500 -29.07 -28.73 -5.45
N VAL A 501 -29.75 -28.27 -6.50
CA VAL A 501 -29.96 -26.81 -6.76
C VAL A 501 -30.72 -26.12 -5.62
N ALA A 502 -31.31 -26.94 -4.75
CA ALA A 502 -31.97 -26.53 -3.53
C ALA A 502 -31.03 -26.35 -2.32
N SER A 503 -29.75 -26.70 -2.47
CA SER A 503 -28.80 -26.68 -1.35
C SER A 503 -28.42 -25.26 -0.94
N HIS A 504 -27.90 -25.12 0.27
CA HIS A 504 -27.37 -23.86 0.77
C HIS A 504 -26.22 -23.32 -0.09
N LEU A 505 -25.26 -24.17 -0.47
CA LEU A 505 -24.15 -23.77 -1.33
C LEU A 505 -24.63 -23.24 -2.70
N ALA A 506 -25.71 -23.80 -3.27
CA ALA A 506 -26.30 -23.30 -4.51
C ALA A 506 -26.80 -21.85 -4.36
N SER A 507 -27.42 -21.54 -3.22
CA SER A 507 -27.93 -20.20 -2.92
C SER A 507 -26.78 -19.20 -2.77
N VAL A 508 -25.73 -19.56 -2.05
CA VAL A 508 -24.53 -18.70 -1.89
C VAL A 508 -23.82 -18.50 -3.24
N ALA A 509 -23.67 -19.54 -4.06
CA ALA A 509 -23.05 -19.42 -5.38
C ALA A 509 -23.78 -18.42 -6.29
N ARG A 510 -25.12 -18.44 -6.27
CA ARG A 510 -25.97 -17.47 -6.96
C ARG A 510 -25.70 -16.04 -6.46
N GLU A 511 -25.72 -15.82 -5.16
CA GLU A 511 -25.49 -14.49 -4.56
C GLU A 511 -24.14 -13.88 -4.93
N PHE A 512 -23.09 -14.72 -4.95
CA PHE A 512 -21.73 -14.31 -5.30
C PHE A 512 -21.48 -14.27 -6.82
N GLY A 513 -22.44 -14.71 -7.64
CA GLY A 513 -22.30 -14.78 -9.10
C GLY A 513 -21.22 -15.76 -9.55
N VAL A 514 -20.96 -16.81 -8.77
CA VAL A 514 -19.97 -17.85 -9.07
C VAL A 514 -20.67 -18.99 -9.81
N PRO A 515 -20.30 -19.30 -11.07
CA PRO A 515 -20.94 -20.38 -11.82
C PRO A 515 -20.77 -21.73 -11.11
N ALA A 516 -21.87 -22.46 -10.96
CA ALA A 516 -21.92 -23.68 -10.17
C ALA A 516 -22.76 -24.78 -10.84
N LEU A 517 -22.17 -25.97 -10.97
CA LEU A 517 -22.79 -27.15 -11.59
C LEU A 517 -22.79 -28.33 -10.59
N PHE A 518 -23.97 -28.74 -10.13
CA PHE A 518 -24.12 -29.79 -9.11
C PHE A 518 -24.69 -31.07 -9.69
N ASP A 519 -24.68 -32.16 -8.92
CA ASP A 519 -25.27 -33.46 -9.30
C ASP A 519 -24.66 -34.05 -10.59
N THR A 520 -23.36 -33.82 -10.83
CA THR A 520 -22.64 -34.31 -12.03
C THR A 520 -22.31 -35.81 -11.96
N GLN A 521 -22.43 -36.41 -10.78
CA GLN A 521 -22.18 -37.82 -10.44
C GLN A 521 -20.75 -38.33 -10.67
N THR A 522 -19.93 -37.64 -11.46
CA THR A 522 -18.69 -38.18 -12.02
C THR A 522 -17.54 -37.16 -12.13
N ALA A 523 -17.74 -35.90 -11.75
CA ALA A 523 -16.73 -34.85 -11.85
C ALA A 523 -15.46 -35.17 -11.04
N THR A 524 -15.57 -35.66 -9.80
CA THR A 524 -14.37 -35.98 -9.00
C THR A 524 -13.56 -37.14 -9.58
N ALA A 525 -14.21 -38.05 -10.31
CA ALA A 525 -13.56 -39.19 -10.98
C ALA A 525 -12.99 -38.83 -12.37
N THR A 526 -13.61 -37.86 -13.06
CA THR A 526 -13.31 -37.51 -14.45
C THR A 526 -12.22 -36.43 -14.55
N LEU A 527 -12.26 -35.45 -13.65
CA LEU A 527 -11.33 -34.31 -13.63
C LEU A 527 -10.06 -34.64 -12.82
N LYS A 528 -8.99 -33.87 -13.02
CA LYS A 528 -7.70 -34.03 -12.32
C LYS A 528 -7.24 -32.71 -11.70
N ASP A 529 -6.55 -32.77 -10.57
CA ASP A 529 -5.91 -31.60 -9.95
C ASP A 529 -4.98 -30.88 -10.95
N GLY A 530 -5.08 -29.55 -11.00
CA GLY A 530 -4.33 -28.67 -11.89
C GLY A 530 -4.80 -28.67 -13.34
N GLN A 531 -5.77 -29.51 -13.72
CA GLN A 531 -6.29 -29.57 -15.09
C GLN A 531 -7.02 -28.27 -15.45
N GLN A 532 -6.67 -27.68 -16.59
CA GLN A 532 -7.45 -26.56 -17.14
C GLN A 532 -8.75 -27.06 -17.75
N ILE A 533 -9.85 -26.39 -17.43
CA ILE A 533 -11.19 -26.66 -17.96
C ILE A 533 -11.94 -25.36 -18.26
N THR A 534 -13.00 -25.46 -19.05
CA THR A 534 -14.03 -24.44 -19.23
C THR A 534 -15.36 -25.00 -18.74
N LEU A 535 -15.91 -24.42 -17.68
CA LEU A 535 -17.23 -24.74 -17.11
C LEU A 535 -18.28 -23.82 -17.75
N TRP A 536 -19.30 -24.40 -18.37
CA TRP A 536 -20.51 -23.72 -18.79
C TRP A 536 -21.69 -24.24 -17.95
N ALA A 537 -21.93 -23.57 -16.82
CA ALA A 537 -22.89 -24.04 -15.83
C ALA A 537 -24.33 -24.02 -16.36
N SER A 538 -24.73 -22.93 -17.06
CA SER A 538 -26.10 -22.78 -17.59
C SER A 538 -26.47 -23.79 -18.69
N LYS A 539 -25.48 -24.41 -19.35
CA LYS A 539 -25.70 -25.51 -20.30
C LYS A 539 -25.31 -26.88 -19.76
N ALA A 540 -24.91 -26.97 -18.49
CA ALA A 540 -24.47 -28.20 -17.84
C ALA A 540 -23.37 -28.95 -18.61
N ARG A 541 -22.34 -28.21 -19.06
CA ARG A 541 -21.20 -28.75 -19.83
C ARG A 541 -19.87 -28.32 -19.26
N VAL A 542 -18.89 -29.22 -19.33
CA VAL A 542 -17.49 -28.94 -18.99
C VAL A 542 -16.60 -29.39 -20.14
N TYR A 543 -15.73 -28.50 -20.62
CA TYR A 543 -14.77 -28.77 -21.70
C TYR A 543 -13.34 -28.82 -21.16
N ARG A 544 -12.48 -29.61 -21.82
CA ARG A 544 -11.06 -29.67 -21.51
C ARG A 544 -10.32 -28.45 -22.07
N GLY A 545 -9.49 -27.80 -21.24
CA GLY A 545 -8.74 -26.61 -21.62
C GLY A 545 -9.58 -25.33 -21.63
N VAL A 546 -8.99 -24.24 -22.10
CA VAL A 546 -9.63 -22.92 -22.18
C VAL A 546 -10.24 -22.74 -23.57
N VAL A 547 -11.56 -22.71 -23.65
CA VAL A 547 -12.28 -22.40 -24.91
C VAL A 547 -12.42 -20.88 -25.01
N GLU A 548 -11.59 -20.25 -25.86
CA GLU A 548 -11.58 -18.79 -26.01
C GLU A 548 -12.92 -18.24 -26.53
N GLU A 549 -13.58 -18.97 -27.43
CA GLU A 549 -14.85 -18.57 -28.03
C GLU A 549 -15.96 -18.41 -26.97
N LEU A 550 -15.93 -19.22 -25.92
CA LEU A 550 -16.89 -19.19 -24.82
C LEU A 550 -16.53 -18.16 -23.75
N THR A 551 -15.27 -17.73 -23.68
CA THR A 551 -14.78 -16.80 -22.64
C THR A 551 -14.60 -15.36 -23.14
N ARG A 552 -14.68 -15.13 -24.47
CA ARG A 552 -14.50 -13.82 -25.10
C ARG A 552 -15.72 -12.91 -24.86
N GLY A 553 -15.49 -11.75 -24.25
CA GLY A 553 -16.53 -10.74 -23.98
C GLY A 553 -17.20 -10.86 -22.60
N MET A 554 -16.83 -11.85 -21.81
CA MET A 554 -17.36 -12.04 -20.47
C MET A 554 -16.72 -11.08 -19.48
N ARG A 555 -17.54 -10.25 -18.83
CA ARG A 555 -17.11 -9.46 -17.68
C ARG A 555 -17.26 -10.32 -16.42
N PRO A 556 -16.23 -10.44 -15.57
CA PRO A 556 -16.41 -11.07 -14.26
C PRO A 556 -17.48 -10.29 -13.49
N VAL A 557 -18.54 -10.99 -13.05
CA VAL A 557 -19.58 -10.44 -12.18
C VAL A 557 -19.01 -10.35 -10.75
N LYS A 558 -17.95 -9.56 -10.55
CA LYS A 558 -17.57 -9.16 -9.20
C LYS A 558 -18.40 -7.94 -8.86
N ARG A 559 -19.37 -8.09 -7.95
CA ARG A 559 -20.03 -6.94 -7.32
C ARG A 559 -18.91 -6.08 -6.69
N PRO A 560 -18.76 -4.79 -7.05
CA PRO A 560 -17.75 -3.94 -6.46
C PRO A 560 -18.04 -3.75 -4.97
N ILE A 561 -17.09 -4.08 -4.09
CA ILE A 561 -17.22 -3.97 -2.62
C ILE A 561 -17.30 -2.48 -2.20
N PHE A 562 -16.88 -1.56 -3.08
CA PHE A 562 -16.87 -0.11 -2.94
C PHE A 562 -18.20 0.56 -2.53
N ALA A 563 -19.33 -0.15 -2.48
CA ALA A 563 -20.63 0.37 -2.03
C ALA A 563 -21.20 -0.34 -0.79
N SER A 564 -20.44 -1.23 -0.14
CA SER A 564 -20.90 -1.88 1.10
C SER A 564 -21.08 -0.87 2.25
N PRO A 565 -21.99 -1.11 3.21
CA PRO A 565 -22.16 -0.25 4.39
C PRO A 565 -20.85 0.00 5.13
N MET A 566 -20.00 -1.03 5.23
CA MET A 566 -18.68 -0.94 5.86
C MET A 566 -17.72 0.00 5.12
N HIS A 567 -17.69 -0.07 3.78
CA HIS A 567 -16.84 0.83 2.97
C HIS A 567 -17.28 2.29 3.11
N LEU A 568 -18.59 2.55 3.19
CA LEU A 568 -19.13 3.90 3.42
C LEU A 568 -18.79 4.43 4.82
N ARG A 569 -18.71 3.57 5.85
CA ARG A 569 -18.23 3.94 7.19
C ARG A 569 -16.74 4.27 7.18
N LEU A 570 -15.92 3.45 6.52
CA LEU A 570 -14.48 3.71 6.38
C LEU A 570 -14.22 5.01 5.59
N GLN A 571 -14.99 5.29 4.54
CA GLN A 571 -14.89 6.56 3.80
C GLN A 571 -15.11 7.76 4.71
N ARG A 572 -16.19 7.76 5.51
CA ARG A 572 -16.50 8.84 6.46
C ARG A 572 -15.42 9.00 7.53
N LEU A 573 -14.79 7.91 7.97
CA LEU A 573 -13.61 7.98 8.84
C LEU A 573 -12.40 8.60 8.12
N LEU A 574 -12.16 8.25 6.86
CA LEU A 574 -11.07 8.82 6.06
C LEU A 574 -11.25 10.32 5.84
N ASP A 575 -12.46 10.79 5.62
CA ASP A 575 -12.76 12.24 5.48
C ASP A 575 -12.35 13.06 6.72
N LEU A 576 -12.40 12.45 7.91
CA LEU A 576 -11.97 13.08 9.17
C LEU A 576 -10.47 12.95 9.45
N THR A 577 -9.78 12.02 8.80
CA THR A 577 -8.40 11.62 9.14
C THR A 577 -7.38 11.97 8.06
N SER A 578 -7.65 11.66 6.79
CA SER A 578 -6.71 11.71 5.67
C SER A 578 -6.48 13.09 5.03
N PRO A 579 -7.50 13.93 4.75
CA PRO A 579 -7.30 15.17 4.01
C PRO A 579 -6.30 16.11 4.69
N LEU A 580 -5.34 16.62 3.92
CA LEU A 580 -4.37 17.61 4.38
C LEU A 580 -4.78 19.01 3.90
N ASN A 581 -5.33 19.82 4.80
CA ASN A 581 -5.74 21.19 4.51
C ASN A 581 -4.63 22.19 4.86
N LEU A 582 -3.80 21.87 5.85
CA LEU A 582 -2.68 22.71 6.31
C LEU A 582 -1.39 22.47 5.52
N THR A 583 -1.38 22.89 4.25
CA THR A 583 -0.26 22.63 3.33
C THR A 583 0.87 23.67 3.39
N ALA A 584 0.59 24.91 3.81
CA ALA A 584 1.55 26.02 3.77
C ALA A 584 1.95 26.53 5.18
N PRO A 585 3.14 26.15 5.71
CA PRO A 585 3.60 26.52 7.06
C PRO A 585 3.72 28.02 7.32
N ASP A 586 4.06 28.80 6.29
CA ASP A 586 4.27 30.24 6.40
C ASP A 586 2.99 31.04 6.14
N SER A 587 1.88 30.36 5.89
CA SER A 587 0.58 31.00 5.72
C SER A 587 0.09 31.55 7.06
N PRO A 588 -0.56 32.73 7.08
CA PRO A 588 -1.26 33.21 8.26
C PRO A 588 -2.43 32.31 8.69
N GLN A 589 -2.85 31.37 7.84
CA GLN A 589 -3.85 30.35 8.15
C GLN A 589 -3.26 29.10 8.83
N PHE A 590 -1.93 29.01 8.97
CA PHE A 590 -1.24 27.92 9.67
C PHE A 590 -1.35 28.10 11.19
N THR A 591 -2.55 27.91 11.71
CA THR A 591 -2.88 28.09 13.13
C THR A 591 -3.53 26.83 13.70
N GLN A 592 -3.65 26.77 15.03
CA GLN A 592 -4.35 25.68 15.70
C GLN A 592 -5.82 25.62 15.22
N GLU A 593 -6.45 26.78 15.02
CA GLU A 593 -7.83 26.92 14.53
C GLU A 593 -8.00 26.48 13.07
N GLY A 594 -6.91 26.41 12.31
CA GLY A 594 -6.91 25.92 10.93
C GLY A 594 -7.00 24.39 10.82
N CYS A 595 -6.76 23.65 11.91
CA CYS A 595 -6.78 22.19 11.87
C CYS A 595 -8.22 21.67 11.73
N ARG A 596 -8.48 20.84 10.72
CA ARG A 596 -9.82 20.25 10.49
C ARG A 596 -9.82 18.74 10.55
N THR A 597 -8.68 18.12 10.26
CA THR A 597 -8.51 16.67 10.24
C THR A 597 -7.41 16.22 11.20
N VAL A 598 -7.30 14.90 11.41
CA VAL A 598 -6.17 14.32 12.15
C VAL A 598 -4.84 14.60 11.46
N HIS A 599 -4.78 14.54 10.12
CA HIS A 599 -3.57 14.89 9.35
C HIS A 599 -3.12 16.33 9.59
N ASP A 600 -4.06 17.26 9.68
CA ASP A 600 -3.77 18.66 9.96
C ASP A 600 -3.09 18.85 11.33
N ILE A 601 -3.57 18.14 12.36
CA ILE A 601 -2.98 18.16 13.70
C ILE A 601 -1.56 17.57 13.67
N ILE A 602 -1.38 16.43 12.99
CA ILE A 602 -0.05 15.80 12.79
C ILE A 602 0.91 16.80 12.14
N ARG A 603 0.48 17.45 11.05
CA ARG A 603 1.28 18.44 10.31
C ARG A 603 1.62 19.65 11.16
N TYR A 604 0.65 20.18 11.92
CA TYR A 604 0.86 21.30 12.83
C TYR A 604 1.86 20.95 13.94
N CYS A 605 1.67 19.82 14.61
CA CYS A 605 2.55 19.37 15.69
C CYS A 605 3.99 19.15 15.19
N HIS A 606 4.14 18.51 14.03
CA HIS A 606 5.44 18.36 13.39
C HIS A 606 6.11 19.72 13.16
N GLU A 607 5.44 20.63 12.46
CA GLU A 607 6.00 21.93 12.08
C GLU A 607 6.36 22.79 13.30
N MET A 608 5.49 22.83 14.30
CA MET A 608 5.73 23.61 15.52
C MET A 608 6.85 23.02 16.37
N SER A 609 6.98 21.70 16.43
CA SER A 609 8.07 21.04 17.17
C SER A 609 9.43 21.41 16.59
N VAL A 610 9.50 21.46 15.26
CA VAL A 610 10.68 21.90 14.54
C VAL A 610 10.97 23.36 14.88
N ARG A 611 10.00 24.27 14.69
CA ARG A 611 10.18 25.71 14.99
C ARG A 611 10.64 25.99 16.42
N GLU A 612 10.04 25.32 17.41
CA GLU A 612 10.37 25.51 18.83
C GLU A 612 11.77 24.97 19.16
N MET A 613 12.22 23.91 18.47
CA MET A 613 13.59 23.44 18.65
C MET A 613 14.63 24.49 18.18
N PHE A 614 14.34 25.30 17.17
CA PHE A 614 15.30 26.29 16.64
C PHE A 614 15.18 27.69 17.25
N ARG A 615 14.00 28.09 17.75
CA ARG A 615 13.80 29.41 18.39
C ARG A 615 14.52 29.57 19.73
N PHE A 616 14.80 28.47 20.45
CA PHE A 616 15.40 28.56 21.79
C PHE A 616 16.88 28.96 21.80
N GLY A 617 17.54 29.00 20.64
CA GLY A 617 18.89 29.57 20.51
C GLY A 617 18.94 31.10 20.55
N GLU A 618 17.81 31.79 20.41
CA GLU A 618 17.75 33.26 20.35
C GLU A 618 17.35 33.94 21.67
N SER A 619 16.64 33.25 22.58
CA SER A 619 15.97 33.89 23.72
C SER A 619 16.75 33.94 25.03
N THR A 620 17.85 33.20 25.19
CA THR A 620 18.61 33.14 26.47
C THR A 620 20.00 33.77 26.42
N GLY A 621 20.44 34.32 25.28
CA GLY A 621 21.74 35.01 25.16
C GLY A 621 22.97 34.12 25.46
N ARG A 622 22.77 32.83 25.69
CA ARG A 622 23.78 31.80 25.86
C ARG A 622 23.37 30.60 25.01
N LEU A 623 24.22 30.30 24.03
CA LEU A 623 24.32 29.05 23.26
C LEU A 623 23.47 28.84 21.99
N ARG A 624 24.11 29.16 20.85
CA ARG A 624 23.85 28.64 19.50
C ARG A 624 24.25 27.16 19.40
N ALA A 625 23.41 26.21 19.84
CA ALA A 625 23.79 24.79 19.83
C ALA A 625 23.67 24.10 18.44
N ALA A 626 22.68 24.48 17.61
CA ALA A 626 22.55 23.95 16.26
C ALA A 626 23.17 24.90 15.23
N MET A 627 24.17 24.44 14.49
CA MET A 627 24.88 25.23 13.49
C MET A 627 24.39 24.91 12.09
N ARG A 628 24.11 25.94 11.29
CA ARG A 628 23.75 25.75 9.89
C ARG A 628 25.00 25.37 9.09
N LEU A 629 24.95 24.23 8.41
CA LEU A 629 25.96 23.85 7.44
C LEU A 629 25.72 24.56 6.11
N LYS A 630 26.81 25.09 5.54
CA LYS A 630 26.86 25.48 4.15
C LYS A 630 27.15 24.23 3.32
N VAL A 631 26.15 23.80 2.56
CA VAL A 631 26.18 22.58 1.76
C VAL A 631 25.99 22.90 0.29
N SER A 632 26.56 22.08 -0.58
CA SER A 632 26.43 22.21 -2.03
C SER A 632 25.05 21.78 -2.52
N ILE A 633 24.45 20.75 -1.93
CA ILE A 633 23.12 20.26 -2.29
C ILE A 633 22.00 21.20 -1.79
N PRO A 634 20.83 21.27 -2.47
CA PRO A 634 19.78 22.26 -2.18
C PRO A 634 18.92 21.87 -0.97
N ILE A 635 19.55 21.58 0.16
CA ILE A 635 18.91 21.35 1.46
C ILE A 635 19.42 22.37 2.48
N GLN A 636 18.58 22.74 3.43
CA GLN A 636 19.03 23.51 4.59
C GLN A 636 19.38 22.52 5.71
N LEU A 637 20.66 22.27 5.96
CA LEU A 637 21.09 21.29 6.97
C LEU A 637 21.63 21.98 8.22
N TYR A 638 21.11 21.63 9.38
CA TYR A 638 21.59 22.08 10.69
C TYR A 638 22.21 20.91 11.43
N VAL A 639 23.37 21.12 12.04
CA VAL A 639 24.12 20.09 12.76
C VAL A 639 24.25 20.44 14.23
N LEU A 640 24.02 19.44 15.07
CA LEU A 640 24.24 19.44 16.51
C LEU A 640 25.36 18.44 16.82
N ASP A 641 26.46 18.91 17.41
CA ASP A 641 27.57 18.07 17.83
C ASP A 641 27.36 17.58 19.27
N LEU A 642 27.36 16.26 19.48
CA LEU A 642 27.30 15.62 20.80
C LEU A 642 28.68 15.38 21.42
N GLY A 643 29.75 15.64 20.66
CA GLY A 643 31.14 15.46 21.08
C GLY A 643 31.99 14.89 19.96
N HIS A 644 33.07 15.60 19.61
CA HIS A 644 34.05 15.20 18.59
C HIS A 644 33.47 14.92 17.19
N GLY A 645 32.25 15.36 16.88
CA GLY A 645 31.63 15.25 15.55
C GLY A 645 32.08 16.34 14.57
N LEU A 646 32.55 17.49 15.08
CA LEU A 646 33.13 18.59 14.30
C LEU A 646 34.64 18.74 14.49
N ARG A 647 35.31 19.34 13.50
CA ARG A 647 36.75 19.66 13.57
C ARG A 647 37.06 20.56 14.77
N ARG A 648 38.17 20.28 15.47
CA ARG A 648 38.64 21.07 16.61
C ARG A 648 39.11 22.46 16.18
N GLY A 649 38.78 23.48 16.99
CA GLY A 649 39.21 24.86 16.79
C GLY A 649 38.23 25.76 16.03
N LEU A 650 37.05 25.25 15.66
CA LEU A 650 35.96 26.06 15.09
C LEU A 650 35.35 26.98 16.14
N THR A 651 34.97 28.18 15.70
CA THR A 651 34.39 29.23 16.52
C THR A 651 33.02 29.64 15.99
N THR A 652 32.25 30.37 16.80
CA THR A 652 30.94 30.93 16.40
C THR A 652 30.99 31.92 15.22
N CYS A 653 32.19 32.29 14.75
CA CYS A 653 32.44 33.21 13.66
C CYS A 653 32.77 32.49 12.34
N ASP A 654 33.00 31.18 12.35
CA ASP A 654 33.42 30.41 11.18
C ASP A 654 32.22 29.95 10.34
N GLU A 655 32.34 29.99 9.02
CA GLU A 655 31.38 29.34 8.13
C GLU A 655 31.64 27.82 8.13
N ILE A 656 30.76 27.06 8.80
CA ILE A 656 30.85 25.60 8.90
C ILE A 656 30.34 24.94 7.62
N ASN A 657 31.17 24.11 6.98
CA ASN A 657 30.82 23.36 5.78
C ASN A 657 30.63 21.87 6.09
N ALA A 658 30.08 21.11 5.15
CA ALA A 658 29.92 19.65 5.32
C ALA A 658 31.25 18.91 5.60
N HIS A 659 32.37 19.41 5.10
CA HIS A 659 33.69 18.81 5.33
C HIS A 659 34.28 19.09 6.71
N ASP A 660 33.72 20.06 7.45
CA ASP A 660 34.11 20.34 8.83
C ASP A 660 33.50 19.34 9.81
N VAL A 661 32.54 18.52 9.35
CA VAL A 661 32.00 17.37 10.09
C VAL A 661 32.94 16.18 9.94
N VAL A 662 33.59 15.80 11.03
CA VAL A 662 34.58 14.72 11.08
C VAL A 662 33.98 13.35 11.43
N SER A 663 32.71 13.31 11.83
CA SER A 663 31.94 12.09 12.08
C SER A 663 32.06 11.08 10.93
N ALA A 664 32.56 9.89 11.23
CA ALA A 664 32.72 8.81 10.24
C ALA A 664 31.41 8.48 9.48
N PRO A 665 30.27 8.23 10.17
CA PRO A 665 29.03 7.91 9.46
C PRO A 665 28.48 9.10 8.65
N PHE A 666 28.65 10.34 9.10
CA PHE A 666 28.24 11.52 8.33
C PHE A 666 29.04 11.67 7.04
N ARG A 667 30.38 11.55 7.12
CA ARG A 667 31.26 11.69 5.96
C ARG A 667 30.97 10.64 4.89
N ALA A 668 30.73 9.40 5.32
CA ALA A 668 30.37 8.30 4.44
C ALA A 668 29.04 8.55 3.71
N LEU A 669 27.97 8.90 4.43
CA LEU A 669 26.68 9.23 3.83
C LEU A 669 26.77 10.46 2.92
N TRP A 670 27.52 11.48 3.33
CA TRP A 670 27.73 12.69 2.55
C TRP A 670 28.48 12.43 1.25
N ARG A 671 29.46 11.52 1.23
CA ARG A 671 30.18 11.08 0.02
C ARG A 671 29.20 10.55 -1.03
N GLY A 672 28.18 9.82 -0.60
CA GLY A 672 27.12 9.32 -1.48
C GLY A 672 26.16 10.40 -1.98
N LEU A 673 25.68 11.26 -1.07
CA LEU A 673 24.76 12.37 -1.42
C LEU A 673 25.41 13.40 -2.34
N SER A 674 26.70 13.68 -2.15
CA SER A 674 27.48 14.62 -2.95
C SER A 674 28.21 13.96 -4.13
N HIS A 675 27.96 12.66 -4.36
CA HIS A 675 28.62 11.91 -5.41
C HIS A 675 28.43 12.61 -6.77
N PRO A 676 29.48 12.79 -7.59
CA PRO A 676 29.40 13.59 -8.81
C PRO A 676 28.33 13.15 -9.82
N CYS A 677 27.93 11.88 -9.78
CA CYS A 677 26.89 11.34 -10.67
C CYS A 677 25.45 11.56 -10.16
N VAL A 678 25.28 12.03 -8.92
CA VAL A 678 23.96 12.32 -8.34
C VAL A 678 23.59 13.75 -8.71
N ASN A 679 22.60 13.88 -9.61
CA ASN A 679 22.19 15.18 -10.14
C ASN A 679 21.12 15.84 -9.27
N TRP A 680 21.50 16.90 -8.56
CA TRP A 680 20.60 17.72 -7.74
C TRP A 680 19.92 18.87 -8.51
N THR A 681 20.25 19.07 -9.80
CA THR A 681 19.85 20.23 -10.60
C THR A 681 18.67 19.98 -11.54
N SER A 682 18.21 18.74 -11.69
CA SER A 682 17.14 18.42 -12.64
C SER A 682 15.81 19.08 -12.26
N THR A 683 15.49 20.16 -12.97
CA THR A 683 14.11 20.56 -13.29
C THR A 683 13.59 19.57 -14.31
N ILE A 684 12.49 18.88 -14.00
CA ILE A 684 11.82 18.00 -14.97
C ILE A 684 11.62 18.82 -16.25
N ALA A 685 12.17 18.35 -17.37
CA ALA A 685 11.78 18.82 -18.69
C ALA A 685 10.34 18.32 -18.95
N VAL A 686 9.37 18.94 -18.27
CA VAL A 686 7.95 18.67 -18.46
C VAL A 686 7.62 19.14 -19.88
N GLY A 687 7.29 18.21 -20.77
CA GLY A 687 6.79 18.56 -22.09
C GLY A 687 5.63 19.55 -21.98
N ALA A 688 5.60 20.56 -22.84
CA ALA A 688 4.68 21.70 -22.76
C ALA A 688 3.20 21.34 -22.59
N HIS A 689 2.79 20.12 -22.95
CA HIS A 689 1.44 19.61 -22.79
C HIS A 689 1.08 19.21 -21.33
N ASN A 690 2.04 18.65 -20.57
CA ASN A 690 1.85 18.31 -19.15
C ASN A 690 1.97 19.55 -18.24
N PHE A 691 2.69 20.58 -18.70
CA PHE A 691 2.79 21.86 -18.03
C PHE A 691 1.46 22.64 -18.06
N MET A 692 0.73 22.59 -19.18
CA MET A 692 -0.57 23.24 -19.33
C MET A 692 -1.69 22.57 -18.50
N SER A 693 -1.61 21.27 -18.28
CA SER A 693 -2.56 20.53 -17.42
C SER A 693 -2.33 20.79 -15.92
N LEU A 694 -1.07 20.95 -15.50
CA LEU A 694 -0.71 21.43 -14.16
C LEU A 694 -1.18 22.87 -13.90
N MET A 695 -1.11 23.74 -14.91
CA MET A 695 -1.61 25.12 -14.86
C MET A 695 -3.14 25.20 -14.75
N ALA A 696 -3.86 24.28 -15.39
CA ALA A 696 -5.33 24.20 -15.30
C ALA A 696 -5.84 23.70 -13.94
N GLY A 697 -5.00 22.99 -13.17
CA GLY A 697 -5.31 22.48 -11.82
C GLY A 697 -4.85 23.37 -10.67
N GLY A 698 -4.35 24.59 -10.92
CA GLY A 698 -3.91 25.51 -9.87
C GLY A 698 -2.56 25.18 -9.22
N ALA A 699 -1.83 24.17 -9.73
CA ALA A 699 -0.52 23.77 -9.24
C ALA A 699 0.59 24.51 -10.03
N MET A 700 0.80 25.79 -9.71
CA MET A 700 2.08 26.42 -10.01
C MET A 700 3.16 25.78 -9.13
N PRO A 701 4.29 25.30 -9.68
CA PRO A 701 5.50 25.20 -8.88
C PRO A 701 5.92 26.63 -8.58
N GLN A 702 5.57 27.14 -7.39
CA GLN A 702 6.12 28.40 -6.92
C GLN A 702 7.64 28.32 -6.99
N GLN A 703 8.25 29.23 -7.74
CA GLN A 703 9.69 29.43 -7.72
C GLN A 703 10.13 29.69 -6.26
N GLY A 704 10.86 28.73 -5.69
CA GLY A 704 11.68 28.94 -4.50
C GLY A 704 10.96 28.97 -3.15
N ARG A 705 10.52 27.81 -2.67
CA ARG A 705 10.78 27.39 -1.28
C ARG A 705 11.27 25.94 -1.23
N LEU A 706 12.44 25.68 -1.82
CA LEU A 706 13.31 24.59 -1.38
C LEU A 706 13.93 25.00 -0.04
N GLY A 707 13.59 24.31 1.04
CA GLY A 707 14.28 24.47 2.33
C GLY A 707 13.38 24.44 3.55
N GLU A 708 12.56 23.39 3.71
CA GLU A 708 12.28 22.95 5.08
C GLU A 708 13.58 22.36 5.65
N ALA A 709 13.93 22.75 6.88
CA ALA A 709 15.24 22.42 7.44
C ALA A 709 15.39 20.92 7.76
N SER A 710 16.55 20.39 7.41
CA SER A 710 17.06 19.06 7.73
C SER A 710 18.00 19.15 8.93
N TYR A 711 18.08 18.08 9.72
CA TYR A 711 18.82 18.05 10.98
C TYR A 711 19.76 16.87 11.03
N ALA A 712 21.01 17.08 11.42
CA ALA A 712 21.94 16.01 11.76
C ALA A 712 22.43 16.18 13.19
N ILE A 713 22.55 15.07 13.89
CA ILE A 713 23.15 14.99 15.22
C ILE A 713 24.33 14.07 15.07
N VAL A 714 25.52 14.52 15.46
CA VAL A 714 26.77 13.83 15.15
C VAL A 714 27.67 13.72 16.39
N SER A 715 28.37 12.60 16.52
CA SER A 715 29.59 12.45 17.32
C SER A 715 30.70 11.91 16.39
N ALA A 716 31.86 11.56 16.94
CA ALA A 716 32.93 10.92 16.16
C ALA A 716 32.46 9.66 15.39
N ASP A 717 31.63 8.83 16.01
CA ASP A 717 31.21 7.50 15.55
C ASP A 717 29.70 7.35 15.35
N TYR A 718 28.87 8.32 15.77
CA TYR A 718 27.42 8.27 15.66
C TYR A 718 26.86 9.40 14.79
N MET A 719 25.78 9.10 14.07
CA MET A 719 24.98 10.09 13.35
C MET A 719 23.50 9.74 13.41
N ASN A 720 22.66 10.74 13.69
CA ASN A 720 21.24 10.72 13.40
C ASN A 720 20.88 11.88 12.46
N LEU A 721 20.54 11.56 11.21
CA LEU A 721 20.17 12.52 10.17
C LEU A 721 18.67 12.39 9.87
N SER A 722 17.92 13.48 10.06
CA SER A 722 16.57 13.68 9.56
C SER A 722 16.62 14.63 8.36
N ALA A 723 16.62 14.07 7.15
CA ALA A 723 16.72 14.80 5.89
C ALA A 723 15.35 14.97 5.21
N ARG A 724 15.08 16.17 4.70
CA ARG A 724 13.91 16.49 3.87
C ARG A 724 14.35 16.88 2.46
N PHE A 725 13.84 16.14 1.47
CA PHE A 725 14.10 16.37 0.05
C PHE A 725 12.79 16.77 -0.63
N GLY A 726 12.43 18.06 -0.57
CA GLY A 726 11.13 18.51 -1.08
C GLY A 726 9.97 17.84 -0.32
N TYR A 727 9.24 16.92 -0.98
CA TYR A 727 8.11 16.18 -0.42
C TYR A 727 8.50 14.82 0.21
N HIS A 728 9.79 14.46 0.19
CA HIS A 728 10.30 13.20 0.73
C HIS A 728 10.94 13.42 2.11
N PHE A 729 10.73 12.47 3.01
CA PHE A 729 11.30 12.46 4.36
C PHE A 729 12.15 11.20 4.55
N ALA A 730 13.40 11.39 4.97
CA ALA A 730 14.34 10.32 5.26
C ALA A 730 14.93 10.49 6.65
N THR A 731 14.97 9.42 7.44
CA THR A 731 15.72 9.37 8.71
C THR A 731 16.78 8.29 8.61
N VAL A 732 18.03 8.64 8.86
CA VAL A 732 19.18 7.73 8.91
C VAL A 732 19.77 7.79 10.30
N ASP A 733 19.81 6.66 11.00
CA ASP A 733 20.43 6.51 12.30
C ASP A 733 21.57 5.49 12.19
N ALA A 734 22.79 5.89 12.52
CA ALA A 734 23.97 5.07 12.29
C ALA A 734 24.99 5.19 13.43
N LEU A 735 25.51 4.04 13.85
CA LEU A 735 26.68 3.91 14.73
C LEU A 735 27.77 3.16 13.95
N CYS A 736 28.90 3.83 13.74
CA CYS A 736 30.04 3.37 12.97
C CYS A 736 31.32 3.56 13.79
N GLY A 737 31.58 2.58 14.66
CA GLY A 737 32.74 2.51 15.53
C GLY A 737 33.67 1.34 15.21
N THR A 738 34.68 1.17 16.05
CA THR A 738 35.68 0.08 15.94
C THR A 738 35.15 -1.26 16.44
N ASP A 739 34.08 -1.25 17.25
CA ASP A 739 33.43 -2.46 17.75
C ASP A 739 32.32 -2.91 16.79
N THR A 740 32.62 -3.96 16.03
CA THR A 740 31.72 -4.55 15.04
C THR A 740 30.37 -4.97 15.63
N GLU A 741 30.32 -5.45 16.88
CA GLU A 741 29.07 -5.99 17.46
C GLU A 741 28.00 -4.91 17.67
N HIS A 742 28.42 -3.65 17.83
CA HIS A 742 27.53 -2.52 18.10
C HIS A 742 27.21 -1.70 16.84
N ASN A 743 27.92 -1.93 15.73
CA ASN A 743 27.72 -1.15 14.51
C ASN A 743 26.37 -1.43 13.85
N TYR A 744 25.64 -0.36 13.48
CA TYR A 744 24.34 -0.46 12.81
C TYR A 744 24.02 0.75 11.92
N VAL A 745 23.21 0.53 10.89
CA VAL A 745 22.56 1.56 10.06
C VAL A 745 21.09 1.25 10.00
N ASN A 746 20.26 2.21 10.38
CA ASN A 746 18.81 2.17 10.23
C ASN A 746 18.38 3.30 9.29
N LEU A 747 17.64 2.95 8.26
CA LEU A 747 16.98 3.85 7.33
C LEU A 747 15.47 3.77 7.53
N GLN A 748 14.86 4.95 7.54
CA GLN A 748 13.44 5.11 7.30
C GLN A 748 13.26 6.10 6.15
N PHE A 749 12.36 5.82 5.21
CA PHE A 749 12.04 6.75 4.13
C PHE A 749 10.53 6.71 3.78
N ALA A 750 9.91 7.88 3.63
CA ALA A 750 8.48 8.04 3.31
C ALA A 750 8.17 9.37 2.60
N GLY A 751 6.93 9.53 2.12
CA GLY A 751 6.41 10.77 1.54
C GLY A 751 6.59 10.88 0.02
N GLY A 752 5.97 11.87 -0.62
CA GLY A 752 6.04 12.09 -2.07
C GLY A 752 4.95 13.01 -2.59
N ALA A 753 5.14 13.56 -3.80
CA ALA A 753 4.15 14.39 -4.49
C ALA A 753 3.44 13.63 -5.63
N GLY A 754 3.92 12.44 -5.97
CA GLY A 754 3.31 11.58 -6.97
C GLY A 754 2.01 10.91 -6.50
N ALA A 755 1.22 10.42 -7.46
CA ALA A 755 0.06 9.57 -7.19
C ALA A 755 0.49 8.32 -6.40
N TYR A 756 -0.45 7.71 -5.65
CA TYR A 756 -0.19 6.52 -4.84
C TYR A 756 0.60 5.45 -5.60
N PHE A 757 0.18 5.14 -6.82
CA PHE A 757 0.84 4.17 -7.69
C PHE A 757 2.33 4.49 -7.94
N GLY A 758 2.67 5.75 -8.25
CA GLY A 758 4.06 6.16 -8.47
C GLY A 758 4.90 6.12 -7.18
N ARG A 759 4.31 6.49 -6.04
CA ARG A 759 4.94 6.34 -4.72
C ARG A 759 5.28 4.88 -4.42
N THR A 760 4.35 3.95 -4.70
CA THR A 760 4.57 2.51 -4.55
C THR A 760 5.72 2.01 -5.41
N LEU A 761 5.78 2.38 -6.69
CA LEU A 761 6.85 1.96 -7.61
C LEU A 761 8.24 2.43 -7.15
N ARG A 762 8.36 3.68 -6.68
CA ARG A 762 9.62 4.19 -6.13
C ARG A 762 10.06 3.41 -4.90
N ILE A 763 9.14 3.12 -3.99
CA ILE A 763 9.45 2.36 -2.77
C ILE A 763 9.88 0.93 -3.12
N GLN A 764 9.24 0.31 -4.12
CA GLN A 764 9.69 -0.98 -4.65
C GLN A 764 11.12 -0.91 -5.23
N TYR A 765 11.46 0.16 -5.97
CA TYR A 765 12.83 0.41 -6.44
C TYR A 765 13.82 0.54 -5.29
N MET A 766 13.54 1.37 -4.29
CA MET A 766 14.43 1.53 -3.13
C MET A 766 14.60 0.21 -2.38
N ALA A 767 13.52 -0.54 -2.16
CA ALA A 767 13.56 -1.86 -1.53
C ALA A 767 14.39 -2.87 -2.32
N ALA A 768 14.28 -2.87 -3.65
CA ALA A 768 15.08 -3.74 -4.51
C ALA A 768 16.58 -3.43 -4.39
N VAL A 769 16.96 -2.16 -4.40
CA VAL A 769 18.36 -1.74 -4.23
C VAL A 769 18.87 -2.06 -2.83
N LEU A 770 18.13 -1.70 -1.78
CA LEU A 770 18.53 -1.94 -0.38
C LEU A 770 18.73 -3.42 -0.08
N LYS A 771 17.83 -4.30 -0.55
CA LYS A 771 17.98 -5.75 -0.39
C LYS A 771 19.24 -6.28 -1.08
N ARG A 772 19.56 -5.77 -2.28
CA ARG A 772 20.77 -6.16 -3.02
C ARG A 772 22.05 -5.60 -2.41
N LEU A 773 21.98 -4.48 -1.69
CA LEU A 773 23.07 -3.96 -0.85
C LEU A 773 23.24 -4.76 0.47
N GLY A 774 22.30 -5.65 0.81
CA GLY A 774 22.35 -6.49 2.02
C GLY A 774 21.54 -5.96 3.22
N PHE A 775 20.72 -4.94 3.04
CA PHE A 775 19.81 -4.47 4.10
C PHE A 775 18.62 -5.42 4.25
N GLU A 776 18.19 -5.65 5.49
CA GLU A 776 16.87 -6.17 5.77
C GLU A 776 15.85 -5.04 5.58
N ALA A 777 15.02 -5.12 4.53
CA ALA A 777 14.07 -4.07 4.18
C ALA A 777 12.62 -4.54 4.19
N SER A 778 11.77 -3.78 4.88
CA SER A 778 10.32 -3.95 4.99
C SER A 778 9.60 -2.76 4.34
N VAL A 779 8.53 -3.04 3.60
CA VAL A 779 7.72 -2.04 2.90
C VAL A 779 6.30 -2.10 3.43
N LYS A 780 5.74 -0.95 3.81
CA LYS A 780 4.33 -0.78 4.22
C LYS A 780 3.77 0.48 3.57
N GLY A 781 2.84 0.34 2.63
CA GLY A 781 2.33 1.47 1.86
C GLY A 781 3.44 2.21 1.11
N ASP A 782 3.65 3.50 1.42
CA ASP A 782 4.74 4.33 0.88
C ASP A 782 5.93 4.52 1.84
N LEU A 783 5.96 3.77 2.95
CA LEU A 783 7.03 3.74 3.93
C LEU A 783 7.96 2.55 3.66
N ILE A 784 9.26 2.82 3.70
CA ILE A 784 10.30 1.78 3.75
C ILE A 784 11.10 1.91 5.04
N GLU A 785 11.31 0.78 5.68
CA GLU A 785 12.17 0.61 6.84
C GLU A 785 13.27 -0.37 6.44
N ALA A 786 14.52 0.01 6.61
CA ALA A 786 15.65 -0.85 6.28
C ALA A 786 16.72 -0.78 7.37
N SER A 787 17.32 -1.92 7.69
CA SER A 787 18.36 -2.01 8.70
C SER A 787 19.49 -2.94 8.28
N MET A 788 20.69 -2.63 8.74
CA MET A 788 21.91 -3.42 8.56
C MET A 788 22.77 -3.27 9.81
N ALA A 789 23.39 -4.34 10.28
CA ALA A 789 24.21 -4.32 11.49
C ALA A 789 25.38 -5.30 11.39
N ARG A 790 26.33 -5.18 12.33
CA ARG A 790 27.49 -6.09 12.49
C ARG A 790 28.50 -6.08 11.34
N LEU A 791 28.68 -4.94 10.69
CA LEU A 791 29.79 -4.72 9.77
C LEU A 791 30.95 -4.02 10.48
N ASP A 792 32.17 -4.25 10.00
CA ASP A 792 33.32 -3.46 10.41
C ASP A 792 33.19 -2.00 9.91
N GLN A 793 34.02 -1.10 10.44
CA GLN A 793 33.91 0.32 10.13
C GLN A 793 33.98 0.60 8.61
N ALA A 794 34.84 -0.10 7.88
CA ALA A 794 34.97 0.06 6.43
C ALA A 794 33.68 -0.35 5.69
N GLY A 795 33.10 -1.50 6.04
CA GLY A 795 31.83 -1.95 5.47
C GLY A 795 30.66 -1.01 5.81
N MET A 796 30.63 -0.45 7.02
CA MET A 796 29.64 0.54 7.43
C MET A 796 29.73 1.84 6.61
N GLU A 797 30.95 2.34 6.36
CA GLU A 797 31.18 3.52 5.53
C GLU A 797 30.80 3.27 4.06
N GLU A 798 31.04 2.06 3.53
CA GLU A 798 30.62 1.69 2.18
C GLU A 798 29.09 1.62 2.06
N ALA A 799 28.41 1.00 3.03
CA ALA A 799 26.95 0.90 3.06
C ALA A 799 26.30 2.30 3.14
N LEU A 800 26.84 3.21 3.96
CA LEU A 800 26.36 4.58 4.08
C LEU A 800 26.60 5.40 2.80
N ASP A 801 27.72 5.23 2.11
CA ASP A 801 27.94 5.86 0.80
C ASP A 801 26.89 5.41 -0.22
N GLN A 802 26.67 4.09 -0.37
CA GLN A 802 25.64 3.57 -1.28
C GLN A 802 24.23 4.04 -0.90
N LEU A 803 23.92 4.10 0.41
CA LEU A 803 22.67 4.65 0.89
C LEU A 803 22.52 6.13 0.51
N GLY A 804 23.57 6.93 0.64
CA GLY A 804 23.59 8.34 0.25
C GLY A 804 23.30 8.52 -1.24
N ARG A 805 23.90 7.68 -2.10
CA ARG A 805 23.61 7.66 -3.55
C ARG A 805 22.15 7.31 -3.81
N LEU A 806 21.64 6.26 -3.17
CA LEU A 806 20.25 5.82 -3.33
C LEU A 806 19.26 6.93 -2.97
N LEU A 807 19.46 7.59 -1.81
CA LEU A 807 18.63 8.73 -1.41
C LEU A 807 18.66 9.85 -2.46
N GLY A 808 19.83 10.20 -2.97
CA GLY A 808 19.98 11.19 -4.04
C GLY A 808 19.25 10.82 -5.34
N THR A 809 19.32 9.56 -5.77
CA THR A 809 18.67 9.08 -7.00
C THR A 809 17.16 8.88 -6.89
N SER A 810 16.63 8.71 -5.68
CA SER A 810 15.21 8.41 -5.46
C SER A 810 14.25 9.58 -5.72
N ARG A 811 14.81 10.79 -5.89
CA ARG A 811 14.06 12.04 -6.01
C ARG A 811 13.22 12.08 -7.30
N LEU A 812 11.95 12.48 -7.17
CA LEU A 812 10.96 12.63 -8.26
C LEU A 812 10.60 11.34 -9.03
N LEU A 813 11.16 10.18 -8.66
CA LEU A 813 10.81 8.90 -9.29
C LEU A 813 9.32 8.56 -9.09
N ASP A 814 8.71 9.04 -8.01
CA ASP A 814 7.28 8.90 -7.73
C ASP A 814 6.39 9.61 -8.76
N MET A 815 6.93 10.53 -9.56
CA MET A 815 6.23 11.21 -10.65
C MET A 815 6.64 10.72 -12.05
N ALA A 816 7.72 9.95 -12.15
CA ALA A 816 8.30 9.50 -13.41
C ALA A 816 8.02 8.02 -13.72
N LEU A 817 7.86 7.20 -12.68
CA LEU A 817 7.59 5.77 -12.82
C LEU A 817 6.13 5.51 -13.16
N ASN A 818 5.92 4.76 -14.23
CA ASN A 818 4.60 4.44 -14.76
C ASN A 818 4.34 2.92 -14.83
N SER A 819 5.36 2.06 -14.62
CA SER A 819 5.16 0.61 -14.61
C SER A 819 6.15 -0.15 -13.71
N PRO A 820 5.76 -1.34 -13.20
CA PRO A 820 6.64 -2.21 -12.40
C PRO A 820 7.89 -2.70 -13.14
N GLU A 821 7.84 -2.88 -14.46
CA GLU A 821 9.00 -3.37 -15.23
C GLU A 821 10.16 -2.36 -15.20
N GLN A 822 9.86 -1.07 -15.09
CA GLN A 822 10.88 -0.02 -14.98
C GLN A 822 11.69 -0.16 -13.68
N VAL A 823 11.09 -0.66 -12.60
CA VAL A 823 11.73 -0.82 -11.29
C VAL A 823 12.96 -1.72 -11.37
N VAL A 824 12.84 -2.86 -12.07
CA VAL A 824 13.95 -3.83 -12.21
C VAL A 824 15.10 -3.22 -13.01
N SER A 825 14.78 -2.59 -14.14
CA SER A 825 15.79 -1.94 -14.99
C SER A 825 16.53 -0.82 -14.26
N LEU A 826 15.85 -0.07 -13.40
CA LEU A 826 16.48 1.00 -12.62
C LEU A 826 17.35 0.49 -11.48
N ALA A 827 16.91 -0.58 -10.81
CA ALA A 827 17.75 -1.24 -9.81
C ALA A 827 19.06 -1.72 -10.45
N ASP A 828 19.03 -2.31 -11.64
CA ASP A 828 20.24 -2.70 -12.37
C ASP A 828 21.10 -1.50 -12.79
N ALA A 829 20.48 -0.41 -13.25
CA ALA A 829 21.17 0.82 -13.61
C ALA A 829 21.94 1.43 -12.42
N PHE A 830 21.36 1.39 -11.21
CA PHE A 830 22.01 1.85 -9.98
C PHE A 830 23.35 1.13 -9.73
N PHE A 831 23.37 -0.20 -9.85
CA PHE A 831 24.59 -1.01 -9.67
C PHE A 831 25.59 -0.89 -10.84
N GLN A 832 25.17 -0.37 -11.99
CA GLN A 832 26.05 0.00 -13.10
C GLN A 832 26.64 1.42 -12.94
N GLY A 833 26.38 2.10 -11.83
CA GLY A 833 26.85 3.47 -11.58
C GLY A 833 26.08 4.55 -12.35
N LYS A 834 24.88 4.22 -12.88
CA LYS A 834 24.00 5.17 -13.58
C LYS A 834 23.03 5.81 -12.58
N TYR A 835 23.43 6.93 -12.02
CA TYR A 835 22.69 7.61 -10.96
C TYR A 835 21.80 8.79 -11.45
N ASP A 836 21.97 9.24 -12.70
CA ASP A 836 21.03 10.19 -13.34
C ASP A 836 19.96 9.41 -14.10
N ILE A 837 18.88 9.09 -13.40
CA ILE A 837 17.82 8.18 -13.88
C ILE A 837 16.80 8.91 -14.78
N LEU A 838 16.71 10.24 -14.67
CA LEU A 838 15.64 11.02 -15.31
C LEU A 838 16.06 11.67 -16.64
N GLU A 839 17.36 11.81 -16.91
CA GLU A 839 17.85 12.25 -18.21
C GLU A 839 18.07 11.05 -19.15
N ARG A 840 17.55 11.14 -20.39
CA ARG A 840 17.81 10.13 -21.42
C ARG A 840 19.30 10.13 -21.77
N GLU A 841 19.91 8.95 -21.90
CA GLU A 841 21.27 8.80 -22.42
C GLU A 841 21.40 9.58 -23.74
N ARG A 842 22.28 10.59 -23.74
CA ARG A 842 22.62 11.32 -24.95
C ARG A 842 23.58 10.48 -25.78
N GLU A 843 23.10 9.94 -26.92
CA GLU A 843 23.91 9.11 -27.82
C GLU A 843 25.18 9.81 -28.33
N ASP A 844 25.20 11.15 -28.37
CA ASP A 844 26.31 11.97 -28.86
C ASP A 844 27.33 12.35 -27.76
N GLY A 845 27.06 12.07 -26.48
CA GLY A 845 27.94 12.42 -25.36
C GLY A 845 29.20 11.53 -25.23
N PRO A 846 30.32 12.05 -24.69
CA PRO A 846 31.54 11.26 -24.51
C PRO A 846 31.38 10.21 -23.40
N LYS A 847 31.58 8.94 -23.75
CA LYS A 847 31.29 7.79 -22.87
C LYS A 847 32.17 7.69 -21.61
N ASP A 848 33.38 8.23 -21.66
CA ASP A 848 34.36 8.13 -20.57
C ASP A 848 34.22 9.25 -19.52
N PHE A 849 33.18 10.09 -19.64
CA PHE A 849 32.95 11.22 -18.75
C PHE A 849 31.56 11.18 -18.09
N HIS A 850 31.49 11.74 -16.89
CA HIS A 850 30.26 12.18 -16.25
C HIS A 850 30.01 13.64 -16.65
N LEU A 851 28.88 13.90 -17.31
CA LEU A 851 28.54 15.23 -17.83
C LEU A 851 27.73 15.98 -16.79
N ILE A 852 28.33 16.98 -16.13
CA ILE A 852 27.67 17.71 -15.04
C ILE A 852 26.82 18.85 -15.60
N THR A 853 27.41 19.69 -16.45
CA THR A 853 26.74 20.84 -17.07
C THR A 853 27.34 21.13 -18.44
N GLY A 854 26.54 21.72 -19.33
CA GLY A 854 26.98 22.13 -20.67
C GLY A 854 26.71 21.10 -21.77
N ASN A 855 26.95 21.52 -23.00
CA ASN A 855 26.65 20.73 -24.20
C ASN A 855 27.89 19.97 -24.69
N TRP A 856 28.18 18.84 -24.05
CA TRP A 856 29.32 17.99 -24.36
C TRP A 856 28.97 16.95 -25.41
N LYS A 857 29.80 16.85 -26.44
CA LYS A 857 29.63 15.93 -27.57
C LYS A 857 30.96 15.26 -27.92
N THR A 858 30.88 14.06 -28.47
CA THR A 858 32.01 13.43 -29.14
C THR A 858 32.20 14.15 -30.49
N GLY A 859 33.32 14.86 -30.65
CA GLY A 859 33.49 15.87 -31.69
C GLY A 859 33.54 15.33 -33.13
N LYS A 860 32.98 16.14 -34.07
CA LYS A 860 33.39 16.27 -35.48
C LYS A 860 33.22 17.71 -36.05
N PRO A 861 33.72 18.79 -35.42
CA PRO A 861 34.06 19.99 -36.19
C PRO A 861 35.29 19.69 -37.08
N ASP A 862 35.21 19.95 -38.38
CA ASP A 862 36.33 19.84 -39.33
C ASP A 862 37.09 18.49 -39.36
N MET A 863 36.42 17.37 -39.02
CA MET A 863 36.98 16.00 -38.94
C MET A 863 38.03 15.75 -37.83
N GLU A 864 38.26 16.68 -36.90
CA GLU A 864 39.15 16.45 -35.75
C GLU A 864 38.42 15.65 -34.63
N GLN A 865 39.04 14.55 -34.17
CA GLN A 865 38.52 13.71 -33.09
C GLN A 865 38.84 14.32 -31.72
N GLY A 866 37.86 14.38 -30.82
CA GLY A 866 38.03 14.88 -29.46
C GLY A 866 36.70 15.00 -28.70
N VAL A 867 36.74 15.57 -27.50
CA VAL A 867 35.56 15.95 -26.71
C VAL A 867 35.27 17.43 -26.97
N LEU A 868 34.11 17.74 -27.54
CA LEU A 868 33.68 19.10 -27.85
C LEU A 868 32.70 19.58 -26.77
N GLN A 869 32.95 20.75 -26.21
CA GLN A 869 31.89 21.52 -25.58
C GLN A 869 31.44 22.63 -26.54
N ASP A 870 30.13 22.70 -26.78
CA ASP A 870 29.51 23.58 -27.76
C ASP A 870 28.67 24.68 -27.09
N GLY A 871 29.31 25.81 -26.80
CA GLY A 871 28.69 27.02 -26.25
C GLY A 871 28.04 27.96 -27.27
N SER A 872 27.96 27.59 -28.56
CA SER A 872 27.46 28.47 -29.62
C SER A 872 26.01 28.94 -29.41
N ASN A 873 25.19 28.12 -28.76
CA ASN A 873 23.80 28.42 -28.43
C ASN A 873 23.62 29.27 -27.16
N PHE A 874 24.69 29.64 -26.46
CA PHE A 874 24.58 30.45 -25.24
C PHE A 874 23.91 31.83 -25.49
N GLY A 875 24.08 32.39 -26.69
CA GLY A 875 23.52 33.68 -27.10
C GLY A 875 22.04 33.69 -27.52
N SER A 876 21.37 32.55 -27.70
CA SER A 876 19.96 32.54 -28.16
C SER A 876 18.94 32.78 -27.04
N TRP A 877 19.36 32.81 -25.78
CA TRP A 877 18.47 33.01 -24.62
C TRP A 877 18.45 34.46 -24.10
N ILE A 878 19.48 35.26 -24.39
CA ILE A 878 19.54 36.69 -24.05
C ILE A 878 19.99 37.44 -25.31
N SER A 879 19.10 38.25 -25.90
CA SER A 879 19.46 39.02 -27.09
C SER A 879 20.60 39.99 -26.80
N ALA A 880 21.58 40.07 -27.71
CA ALA A 880 22.78 40.90 -27.56
C ALA A 880 22.47 42.39 -27.22
N GLY A 881 21.28 42.88 -27.61
CA GLY A 881 20.79 44.22 -27.29
C GLY A 881 20.34 44.42 -25.84
N VAL A 882 19.85 43.37 -25.15
CA VAL A 882 19.38 43.45 -23.75
C VAL A 882 20.56 43.42 -22.78
N SER A 883 21.59 42.63 -23.07
CA SER A 883 22.83 42.56 -22.28
C SER A 883 23.62 43.87 -22.30
N GLN A 884 23.73 44.55 -23.46
CA GLN A 884 24.37 45.87 -23.54
C GLN A 884 23.54 46.99 -22.89
N ALA A 885 22.20 46.88 -22.91
CA ALA A 885 21.32 47.84 -22.24
C ALA A 885 21.34 47.68 -20.71
N MET A 886 21.33 46.45 -20.19
CA MET A 886 21.32 46.19 -18.74
C MET A 886 22.67 46.47 -18.06
N ALA A 887 23.79 46.23 -18.74
CA ALA A 887 25.13 46.55 -18.21
C ALA A 887 25.34 48.07 -18.00
N ARG A 888 24.73 48.91 -18.86
CA ARG A 888 24.75 50.37 -18.73
C ARG A 888 23.86 50.90 -17.60
N VAL A 889 22.84 50.14 -17.17
CA VAL A 889 21.84 50.57 -16.18
C VAL A 889 22.15 50.07 -14.75
N MET A 890 22.74 48.88 -14.60
CA MET A 890 22.81 48.18 -13.30
C MET A 890 24.19 48.09 -12.64
N GLY A 891 25.28 48.46 -13.31
CA GLY A 891 26.63 48.49 -12.71
C GLY A 891 27.03 47.20 -11.97
N LYS A 892 27.73 47.32 -10.83
CA LYS A 892 28.23 46.19 -10.02
C LYS A 892 27.16 45.18 -9.56
N ARG A 893 25.88 45.55 -9.55
CA ARG A 893 24.77 44.64 -9.17
C ARG A 893 24.43 43.59 -10.23
N TYR A 894 24.93 43.73 -11.45
CA TYR A 894 24.77 42.71 -12.48
C TYR A 894 25.53 41.42 -12.13
N GLN A 895 26.70 41.53 -11.49
CA GLN A 895 27.44 40.36 -10.99
C GLN A 895 26.67 39.65 -9.85
N GLU A 896 26.10 40.38 -8.90
CA GLU A 896 25.28 39.80 -7.82
C GLU A 896 23.96 39.17 -8.31
N LEU A 897 23.41 39.66 -9.44
CA LEU A 897 22.25 39.07 -10.10
C LEU A 897 22.62 37.75 -10.79
N LEU A 898 23.77 37.69 -11.46
CA LEU A 898 24.32 36.46 -12.06
C LEU A 898 24.69 35.42 -10.99
N ASP A 899 25.19 35.86 -9.83
CA ASP A 899 25.48 34.98 -8.68
C ASP A 899 24.20 34.37 -8.07
N ASN A 900 23.04 35.00 -8.24
CA ASN A 900 21.73 34.51 -7.80
C ASN A 900 20.98 33.68 -8.87
N ILE A 901 21.25 33.90 -10.15
CA ILE A 901 20.72 33.09 -11.26
C ILE A 901 21.67 31.92 -11.47
N GLY A 902 21.56 30.88 -10.62
CA GLY A 902 22.18 29.55 -10.78
C GLY A 902 23.51 29.50 -11.53
N ALA A 903 24.61 29.82 -10.85
CA ALA A 903 25.99 29.84 -11.38
C ALA A 903 26.43 28.56 -12.14
N TYR A 904 25.71 27.45 -12.01
CA TYR A 904 26.05 26.13 -12.55
C TYR A 904 25.97 26.06 -14.08
N TYR A 905 25.05 26.79 -14.72
CA TYR A 905 24.97 26.83 -16.18
C TYR A 905 26.12 27.60 -16.83
N TYR A 906 26.88 28.38 -16.06
CA TYR A 906 27.94 29.24 -16.56
C TYR A 906 29.30 28.54 -16.70
N PHE A 907 29.49 27.40 -16.03
CA PHE A 907 30.75 26.65 -15.99
C PHE A 907 30.55 25.18 -16.40
N PRO A 908 30.52 24.87 -17.70
CA PRO A 908 30.48 23.49 -18.17
C PRO A 908 31.63 22.65 -17.58
N LEU A 909 31.28 21.52 -16.97
CA LEU A 909 32.21 20.58 -16.36
C LEU A 909 31.90 19.14 -16.81
N ALA A 910 32.93 18.42 -17.25
CA ALA A 910 32.87 16.98 -17.55
C ALA A 910 33.96 16.25 -16.74
N ILE A 911 33.56 15.32 -15.87
CA ILE A 911 34.47 14.62 -14.95
C ILE A 911 34.84 13.27 -15.55
N ALA A 912 36.13 12.96 -15.68
CA ALA A 912 36.57 11.68 -16.24
C ALA A 912 36.24 10.54 -15.28
N LYS A 913 35.74 9.42 -15.80
CA LYS A 913 35.45 8.21 -15.04
C LYS A 913 36.75 7.63 -14.46
N GLU A 914 36.68 7.10 -13.24
CA GLU A 914 37.81 6.43 -12.56
C GLU A 914 39.10 7.28 -12.40
N SER A 915 38.96 8.61 -12.39
CA SER A 915 40.08 9.57 -12.48
C SER A 915 40.58 10.14 -11.16
N SER A 916 40.28 9.50 -10.01
CA SER A 916 40.74 9.99 -8.71
C SER A 916 42.28 10.00 -8.62
N MET A 917 42.82 11.10 -8.09
CA MET A 917 44.24 11.37 -7.88
C MET A 917 44.42 12.27 -6.64
N ALA A 918 45.37 11.90 -5.77
CA ALA A 918 45.83 12.76 -4.68
C ALA A 918 47.18 13.40 -5.02
N GLU A 919 48.17 12.56 -5.37
CA GLU A 919 49.49 12.97 -5.86
C GLU A 919 49.75 12.40 -7.26
N GLY A 920 50.24 13.26 -8.15
CA GLY A 920 50.51 12.86 -9.51
C GLY A 920 50.47 14.00 -10.52
N MET A 921 50.31 13.64 -11.79
CA MET A 921 50.27 14.55 -12.92
C MET A 921 49.05 14.29 -13.79
N ALA A 922 48.33 15.36 -14.16
CA ALA A 922 47.26 15.32 -15.14
C ALA A 922 47.60 16.25 -16.31
N ARG A 923 47.33 15.82 -17.56
CA ARG A 923 47.52 16.64 -18.75
C ARG A 923 46.40 16.48 -19.76
N VAL A 924 46.12 17.51 -20.54
CA VAL A 924 45.11 17.51 -21.61
C VAL A 924 45.48 18.50 -22.71
N MET A 925 45.13 18.19 -23.95
CA MET A 925 45.20 19.13 -25.07
C MET A 925 43.89 19.92 -25.15
N VAL A 926 43.97 21.24 -25.27
CA VAL A 926 42.83 22.16 -25.32
C VAL A 926 42.96 23.04 -26.56
N LYS A 927 41.91 23.10 -27.38
CA LYS A 927 41.81 23.96 -28.56
C LYS A 927 40.61 24.89 -28.42
N PRO A 928 40.82 26.13 -27.95
CA PRO A 928 39.76 27.13 -27.89
C PRO A 928 39.38 27.56 -29.32
N LEU A 929 38.12 27.39 -29.75
CA LEU A 929 37.69 27.65 -31.14
C LEU A 929 36.98 29.00 -31.29
N SER A 930 36.01 29.30 -30.41
CA SER A 930 35.26 30.55 -30.44
C SER A 930 34.62 30.86 -29.09
N GLY A 931 34.15 32.09 -28.89
CA GLY A 931 33.37 32.54 -27.74
C GLY A 931 33.11 34.04 -27.81
N TYR A 932 32.07 34.52 -27.13
CA TYR A 932 31.67 35.94 -27.21
C TYR A 932 32.22 36.78 -26.05
N ILE A 933 32.26 36.18 -24.86
CA ILE A 933 32.75 36.77 -23.61
C ILE A 933 34.09 36.11 -23.25
N ASP A 934 34.14 34.78 -23.36
CA ASP A 934 35.32 33.99 -23.07
C ASP A 934 35.58 32.98 -24.18
N GLN A 935 36.84 32.83 -24.57
CA GLN A 935 37.28 31.73 -25.45
C GLN A 935 38.24 30.84 -24.66
N ALA A 936 37.65 30.09 -23.73
CA ALA A 936 38.37 29.43 -22.64
C ALA A 936 38.37 27.92 -22.76
N GLY A 937 39.38 27.29 -22.16
CA GLY A 937 39.38 25.86 -21.87
C GLY A 937 40.32 25.56 -20.73
N GLY A 938 40.03 24.52 -19.97
CA GLY A 938 40.79 24.22 -18.76
C GLY A 938 40.76 22.76 -18.33
N LEU A 939 41.73 22.44 -17.49
CA LEU A 939 41.88 21.16 -16.81
C LEU A 939 41.39 21.33 -15.38
N ALA A 940 40.32 20.62 -15.02
CA ALA A 940 39.82 20.58 -13.65
C ALA A 940 40.45 19.40 -12.89
N PHE A 941 40.81 19.61 -11.63
CA PHE A 941 41.48 18.61 -10.79
C PHE A 941 41.16 18.83 -9.31
N ALA A 942 41.50 17.83 -8.47
CA ALA A 942 41.10 17.78 -7.07
C ALA A 942 39.58 18.03 -6.89
N ILE A 943 38.78 17.45 -7.80
CA ILE A 943 37.33 17.60 -7.82
C ILE A 943 36.74 16.70 -6.74
N ARG A 944 36.23 17.29 -5.66
CA ARG A 944 35.59 16.54 -4.57
C ARG A 944 34.08 16.42 -4.78
N ASP A 945 33.47 17.52 -5.18
CA ASP A 945 32.08 17.65 -5.58
C ASP A 945 31.98 18.73 -6.66
N TRP A 946 30.78 18.91 -7.24
CA TRP A 946 30.57 19.86 -8.33
C TRP A 946 30.79 21.33 -7.95
N GLY A 947 30.88 21.67 -6.65
CA GLY A 947 31.09 23.02 -6.14
C GLY A 947 32.51 23.27 -5.61
N ASN A 948 33.33 22.23 -5.44
CA ASN A 948 34.62 22.29 -4.76
C ASN A 948 35.74 21.59 -5.56
N TYR A 949 36.49 22.36 -6.35
CA TYR A 949 37.54 21.86 -7.25
C TYR A 949 38.53 22.96 -7.65
N PHE A 950 39.65 22.60 -8.27
CA PHE A 950 40.59 23.54 -8.89
C PHE A 950 40.51 23.45 -10.42
N VAL A 951 40.82 24.55 -11.10
CA VAL A 951 40.90 24.62 -12.57
C VAL A 951 42.13 25.38 -12.98
N PHE A 952 42.96 24.75 -13.82
CA PHE A 952 43.96 25.48 -14.60
C PHE A 952 43.36 25.81 -15.97
N ARG A 953 43.15 27.10 -16.23
CA ARG A 953 42.39 27.63 -17.37
C ARG A 953 43.28 28.48 -18.26
N ILE A 954 43.10 28.36 -19.58
CA ILE A 954 43.62 29.31 -20.58
C ILE A 954 42.48 30.08 -21.26
N ASN A 955 42.76 31.30 -21.74
CA ASN A 955 41.83 32.11 -22.54
C ASN A 955 42.52 32.73 -23.75
N ALA A 956 41.95 32.52 -24.94
CA ALA A 956 42.43 33.15 -26.17
C ALA A 956 42.00 34.61 -26.36
N LEU A 957 40.93 35.08 -25.69
CA LEU A 957 40.47 36.47 -25.79
C LEU A 957 41.18 37.41 -24.80
N GLU A 958 41.57 36.89 -23.64
CA GLU A 958 42.22 37.67 -22.58
C GLU A 958 43.75 37.47 -22.56
N ASP A 959 44.30 36.57 -23.39
CA ASP A 959 45.71 36.18 -23.39
C ASP A 959 46.25 35.91 -21.98
N ASN A 960 45.57 35.01 -21.25
CA ASN A 960 45.94 34.66 -19.89
C ASN A 960 45.81 33.17 -19.58
N ALA A 961 46.57 32.76 -18.57
CA ALA A 961 46.45 31.48 -17.90
C ALA A 961 46.20 31.71 -16.40
N ILE A 962 45.12 31.13 -15.87
CA ILE A 962 44.66 31.37 -14.50
C ILE A 962 44.45 30.05 -13.77
N LEU A 963 44.89 30.00 -12.51
CA LEU A 963 44.51 28.96 -11.56
C LEU A 963 43.32 29.46 -10.72
N PHE A 964 42.16 28.84 -10.92
CA PHE A 964 40.97 29.08 -10.12
C PHE A 964 40.78 28.00 -9.06
N GLU A 965 40.26 28.40 -7.91
CA GLU A 965 39.67 27.52 -6.91
C GLU A 965 38.18 27.78 -6.81
N PHE A 966 37.37 26.74 -6.90
CA PHE A 966 35.94 26.78 -6.62
C PHE A 966 35.72 26.33 -5.18
N ARG A 967 35.04 27.18 -4.39
CA ARG A 967 34.58 26.87 -3.02
C ARG A 967 33.07 27.06 -2.95
N ASN A 968 32.33 25.97 -2.75
CA ASN A 968 30.86 25.95 -2.73
C ASN A 968 30.24 26.67 -3.94
N GLY A 969 30.78 26.40 -5.14
CA GLY A 969 30.35 27.01 -6.40
C GLY A 969 30.86 28.43 -6.63
N LYS A 970 31.49 29.09 -5.65
CA LYS A 970 32.11 30.41 -5.83
C LYS A 970 33.53 30.27 -6.38
N ARG A 971 33.80 30.96 -7.48
CA ARG A 971 35.11 31.01 -8.12
C ARG A 971 36.02 32.03 -7.44
N ILE A 972 37.20 31.59 -7.03
CA ILE A 972 38.25 32.39 -6.39
C ILE A 972 39.51 32.31 -7.27
N GLU A 973 40.08 33.45 -7.66
CA GLU A 973 41.35 33.50 -8.39
C GLU A 973 42.52 33.30 -7.42
N ARG A 974 43.41 32.36 -7.73
CA ARG A 974 44.60 32.08 -6.90
C ARG A 974 45.88 32.61 -7.51
N SER A 975 46.04 32.46 -8.82
CA SER A 975 47.19 32.96 -9.54
C SER A 975 46.85 33.19 -11.01
N ASN A 976 47.43 34.20 -11.63
CA ASN A 976 47.13 34.67 -12.97
C ASN A 976 48.41 35.15 -13.66
N VAL A 977 48.64 34.69 -14.88
CA VAL A 977 49.78 35.04 -15.72
C VAL A 977 49.28 35.42 -17.11
N GLU A 978 49.67 36.61 -17.57
CA GLU A 978 49.47 37.04 -18.95
C GLU A 978 50.40 36.22 -19.87
N THR A 979 49.82 35.53 -20.85
CA THR A 979 50.56 34.70 -21.80
C THR A 979 49.75 34.58 -23.09
N PRO A 980 50.36 34.75 -24.27
CA PRO A 980 49.62 34.75 -25.53
C PRO A 980 49.01 33.36 -25.80
N ILE A 981 47.69 33.30 -26.01
CA ILE A 981 46.96 32.05 -26.28
C ILE A 981 46.34 32.13 -27.68
N SER A 982 46.87 31.34 -28.62
CA SER A 982 46.37 31.33 -29.99
C SER A 982 45.01 30.62 -30.12
N SER A 983 44.00 31.35 -30.57
CA SER A 983 42.70 30.80 -31.00
C SER A 983 42.87 29.79 -32.15
N GLY A 984 42.10 28.69 -32.12
CA GLY A 984 42.11 27.66 -33.16
C GLY A 984 43.35 26.77 -33.18
N GLN A 985 44.24 26.86 -32.19
CA GLN A 985 45.42 26.00 -32.04
C GLN A 985 45.32 25.13 -30.79
N TRP A 986 46.00 23.99 -30.82
CA TRP A 986 46.10 23.08 -29.68
C TRP A 986 47.13 23.60 -28.68
N HIS A 987 46.72 23.68 -27.41
CA HIS A 987 47.57 24.02 -26.27
C HIS A 987 47.60 22.85 -25.28
N ARG A 988 48.78 22.49 -24.78
CA ARG A 988 48.92 21.42 -23.78
C ARG A 988 48.90 21.99 -22.37
N LEU A 989 47.86 21.66 -21.60
CA LEU A 989 47.79 21.99 -20.19
C LEU A 989 48.26 20.80 -19.37
N ARG A 990 49.07 21.05 -18.34
CA ARG A 990 49.52 20.03 -17.39
C ARG A 990 49.53 20.58 -15.97
N VAL A 991 49.01 19.81 -15.03
CA VAL A 991 49.06 20.10 -13.60
C VAL A 991 49.75 18.96 -12.87
N GLU A 992 50.60 19.30 -11.90
CA GLU A 992 51.22 18.36 -10.98
C GLU A 992 50.79 18.71 -9.55
N THR A 993 50.39 17.70 -8.79
CA THR A 993 50.01 17.82 -7.38
C THR A 993 50.90 16.94 -6.51
N ALA A 994 51.43 17.51 -5.43
CA ALA A 994 52.17 16.80 -4.39
C ALA A 994 51.86 17.46 -3.04
N ASP A 995 51.40 16.69 -2.05
CA ASP A 995 50.84 17.22 -0.81
C ASP A 995 49.79 18.34 -1.06
N HIS A 996 50.12 19.58 -0.70
CA HIS A 996 49.32 20.79 -0.91
C HIS A 996 49.81 21.65 -2.07
N HIS A 997 50.89 21.26 -2.75
CA HIS A 997 51.51 22.04 -3.81
C HIS A 997 50.92 21.72 -5.17
N ILE A 998 50.60 22.76 -5.93
CA ILE A 998 50.09 22.73 -7.29
C ILE A 998 51.12 23.42 -8.19
N ARG A 999 51.56 22.72 -9.24
CA ARG A 999 52.35 23.30 -10.33
C ARG A 999 51.59 23.17 -11.65
N ALA A 1000 51.37 24.29 -12.34
CA ALA A 1000 50.66 24.31 -13.61
C ALA A 1000 51.58 24.74 -14.76
N PHE A 1001 51.56 23.97 -15.83
CA PHE A 1001 52.39 24.12 -17.00
C PHE A 1001 51.53 24.31 -18.24
N LEU A 1002 51.94 25.25 -19.09
CA LEU A 1002 51.45 25.39 -20.45
C LEU A 1002 52.57 24.96 -21.40
N GLU A 1003 52.25 24.04 -22.30
CA GLU A 1003 53.23 23.28 -23.10
C GLU A 1003 54.20 22.49 -22.21
N ASP A 1004 55.40 23.03 -21.97
CA ASP A 1004 56.42 22.51 -21.05
C ASP A 1004 56.92 23.58 -20.08
N ASN A 1005 56.36 24.79 -20.15
CA ASN A 1005 56.78 25.92 -19.33
C ASN A 1005 55.96 25.97 -18.05
N LEU A 1006 56.64 25.98 -16.90
CA LEU A 1006 56.00 26.22 -15.61
C LEU A 1006 55.48 27.67 -15.59
N LEU A 1007 54.17 27.85 -15.46
CA LEU A 1007 53.54 29.16 -15.41
C LEU A 1007 53.13 29.56 -13.99
N LEU A 1008 52.58 28.64 -13.21
CA LEU A 1008 51.98 28.94 -11.91
C LEU A 1008 52.42 27.91 -10.87
N GLU A 1009 52.75 28.38 -9.67
CA GLU A 1009 52.88 27.56 -8.47
C GLU A 1009 51.95 28.09 -7.39
N TYR A 1010 51.30 27.20 -6.66
CA TYR A 1010 50.39 27.54 -5.58
C TYR A 1010 50.43 26.48 -4.47
N THR A 1011 50.29 26.91 -3.22
CA THR A 1011 50.16 26.00 -2.07
C THR A 1011 48.74 26.13 -1.52
N ALA A 1012 47.96 25.06 -1.63
CA ALA A 1012 46.60 24.99 -1.13
C ALA A 1012 46.57 24.90 0.40
N ASP A 1013 45.47 25.34 1.00
CA ASP A 1013 45.17 25.19 2.43
C ASP A 1013 44.45 23.86 2.73
N ARG A 1014 44.37 22.96 1.75
CA ARG A 1014 43.67 21.66 1.80
C ARG A 1014 44.36 20.60 0.96
N ASP A 1015 44.10 19.32 1.27
CA ASP A 1015 44.58 18.18 0.48
C ASP A 1015 44.01 18.21 -0.95
N LEU A 1016 44.79 17.74 -1.92
CA LEU A 1016 44.45 17.80 -3.34
C LEU A 1016 43.82 16.50 -3.89
N ASP A 1017 43.29 15.65 -3.02
CA ASP A 1017 42.55 14.44 -3.41
C ASP A 1017 41.21 14.78 -4.07
N GLY A 1018 41.00 14.23 -5.27
CA GLY A 1018 39.74 14.25 -5.99
C GLY A 1018 39.84 13.76 -7.43
N TYR A 1019 38.77 13.92 -8.20
CA TYR A 1019 38.71 13.54 -9.61
C TYR A 1019 39.36 14.60 -10.52
N VAL A 1020 39.58 14.21 -11.78
CA VAL A 1020 40.08 15.07 -12.85
C VAL A 1020 39.04 15.18 -13.97
N GLY A 1021 38.99 16.32 -14.64
CA GLY A 1021 37.98 16.59 -15.65
C GLY A 1021 38.32 17.73 -16.60
N LEU A 1022 37.40 17.99 -17.52
CA LEU A 1022 37.44 19.06 -18.50
C LEU A 1022 36.53 20.19 -18.04
N TRP A 1023 37.01 21.43 -18.21
CA TRP A 1023 36.27 22.61 -17.79
C TRP A 1023 36.34 23.70 -18.85
N THR A 1024 35.29 24.49 -18.97
CA THR A 1024 35.23 25.64 -19.89
C THR A 1024 34.22 26.68 -19.40
N LYS A 1025 34.05 27.78 -20.14
CA LYS A 1025 32.98 28.77 -19.96
C LYS A 1025 31.80 28.44 -20.86
N ALA A 1026 30.60 28.77 -20.41
CA ALA A 1026 29.35 28.39 -21.09
C ALA A 1026 29.22 28.89 -22.53
N ASP A 1027 29.79 30.05 -22.85
CA ASP A 1027 29.78 30.65 -24.19
C ASP A 1027 30.95 30.23 -25.07
N SER A 1028 31.96 29.56 -24.50
CA SER A 1028 33.10 29.05 -25.26
C SER A 1028 32.67 27.83 -26.09
N VAL A 1029 33.29 27.68 -27.26
CA VAL A 1029 33.31 26.45 -28.04
C VAL A 1029 34.75 25.94 -28.00
N THR A 1030 34.96 24.80 -27.36
CA THR A 1030 36.30 24.31 -27.04
C THR A 1030 36.39 22.81 -27.27
N LEU A 1031 37.46 22.41 -27.96
CA LEU A 1031 37.76 21.01 -28.24
C LEU A 1031 38.87 20.52 -27.30
N PHE A 1032 38.70 19.34 -26.73
CA PHE A 1032 39.63 18.69 -25.82
C PHE A 1032 40.10 17.36 -26.40
N ASN A 1033 41.36 17.00 -26.17
CA ASN A 1033 41.90 15.70 -26.57
C ASN A 1033 42.97 15.18 -25.60
N GLY A 1034 43.12 13.86 -25.52
CA GLY A 1034 44.25 13.21 -24.85
C GLY A 1034 44.37 13.50 -23.34
N LEU A 1035 43.25 13.48 -22.60
CA LEU A 1035 43.32 13.55 -21.13
C LEU A 1035 44.12 12.35 -20.60
N PHE A 1036 45.17 12.63 -19.86
CA PHE A 1036 46.11 11.63 -19.33
C PHE A 1036 46.38 11.90 -17.85
N LEU A 1037 46.48 10.83 -17.07
CA LEU A 1037 46.69 10.84 -15.62
C LEU A 1037 47.82 9.88 -15.24
N GLU A 1038 48.74 10.33 -14.41
CA GLU A 1038 49.83 9.54 -13.83
C GLU A 1038 49.79 9.66 -12.30
N ARG A 1039 49.75 8.53 -11.59
CA ARG A 1039 49.67 8.45 -10.12
C ARG A 1039 51.04 8.14 -9.55
N GLY A 1040 51.54 8.93 -8.58
CA GLY A 1040 52.81 8.62 -7.90
C GLY A 1040 53.46 9.79 -7.17
N THR A 1041 54.38 9.47 -6.25
CA THR A 1041 55.17 10.42 -5.47
C THR A 1041 56.26 11.07 -6.33
N ALA A 1042 56.51 12.36 -6.13
CA ALA A 1042 57.44 13.18 -6.94
C ALA A 1042 58.88 12.63 -7.05
N GLN A 1043 59.28 11.63 -6.25
CA GLN A 1043 60.58 10.96 -6.32
C GLN A 1043 60.72 9.89 -7.42
N SER A 1044 59.64 9.39 -8.02
CA SER A 1044 59.72 8.39 -9.11
C SER A 1044 59.77 8.99 -10.52
N LEU A 1045 59.61 10.31 -10.66
CA LEU A 1045 59.52 11.02 -11.96
C LEU A 1045 60.81 11.01 -12.80
N LEU A 1046 61.91 10.44 -12.28
CA LEU A 1046 63.18 10.28 -13.01
C LEU A 1046 63.41 8.87 -13.58
N GLN A 1047 62.57 7.87 -13.25
CA GLN A 1047 62.79 6.48 -13.67
C GLN A 1047 61.48 5.69 -13.83
N ALA A 1048 60.64 6.02 -14.82
CA ALA A 1048 59.65 5.07 -15.35
C ALA A 1048 59.06 5.52 -16.70
N GLN A 1049 59.72 5.20 -17.82
CA GLN A 1049 58.98 5.04 -19.08
C GLN A 1049 58.30 3.67 -19.04
N ILE A 1050 57.01 3.63 -18.69
CA ILE A 1050 56.15 2.49 -18.98
C ILE A 1050 54.96 2.99 -19.79
N THR A 1051 55.00 2.69 -21.08
CA THR A 1051 53.96 2.96 -22.07
C THR A 1051 52.76 2.04 -21.82
N LEU A 1052 51.56 2.60 -21.62
CA LEU A 1052 50.30 1.85 -21.73
C LEU A 1052 49.35 2.50 -22.75
N LYS A 1053 49.12 1.72 -23.81
CA LYS A 1053 48.08 1.70 -24.84
C LYS A 1053 47.68 3.02 -25.53
N THR A 1054 48.22 3.13 -26.75
CA THR A 1054 47.82 3.95 -27.89
C THR A 1054 46.35 3.84 -28.27
N TRP A 1055 45.74 4.99 -28.52
CA TRP A 1055 44.59 5.16 -29.43
C TRP A 1055 44.96 4.59 -30.81
N ASN A 1056 44.32 3.49 -31.22
CA ASN A 1056 44.48 2.97 -32.58
C ASN A 1056 43.57 3.72 -33.54
N SER A 1057 44.21 4.32 -34.54
CA SER A 1057 43.61 4.84 -35.76
C SER A 1057 42.84 3.73 -36.50
N THR A 1058 41.63 4.06 -36.93
CA THR A 1058 40.89 3.32 -37.95
C THR A 1058 41.73 3.24 -39.24
N LYS A 1059 42.19 2.04 -39.57
CA LYS A 1059 42.76 1.69 -40.88
C LYS A 1059 41.70 1.89 -41.98
N SER A 1060 42.11 2.60 -43.03
CA SER A 1060 41.44 2.66 -44.32
C SER A 1060 41.27 1.26 -44.92
N LYS A 1061 40.11 1.02 -45.52
CA LYS A 1061 39.86 -0.08 -46.46
C LYS A 1061 40.27 0.38 -47.85
N GLU A 1062 41.27 -0.26 -48.43
CA GLU A 1062 41.49 -0.40 -49.87
C GLU A 1062 42.15 -1.76 -50.10
N ASP A 1063 41.36 -2.72 -50.60
CA ASP A 1063 41.70 -3.83 -51.50
C ASP A 1063 40.62 -4.93 -51.43
N GLN A 1064 39.50 -4.68 -52.13
CA GLN A 1064 38.82 -5.58 -53.09
C GLN A 1064 37.60 -4.90 -53.71
#